data_AF-A0A067QLT3-F1
#
_entry.id   AF-A0A067QLT3-F1
#
_cell.length_a   1.000
_cell.length_b   1.000
_cell.length_c   1.000
_cell.angle_alpha   90.00
_cell.angle_beta   90.00
_cell.angle_gamma   90.00
#
_symmetry.space_group_name_H-M   'P 1'
#
loop_
_entity.id
_entity.type
_entity.pdbx_description
1 polymer ?
#
loop_
_entity_poly.entity_id
_entity_poly.type
_entity_poly.pdbx_seq_one_letter_code
_entity_poly.pdbx_strand_id
1 'polypeptide(L)'
;MSASKPVDLTEDKTTDEGNQDTISTGTQLASKVVDSIVNSSEVDIRTFKPVDVTGGSTTGDNHDTISAGIKIEKNVEGVPSTSSDSQPADDGSKETALWYIHVLLVRGLPPREAGNLKQLLIMTLGHLGHRIRPRQKGDKVLYVHFKSEDEMKIAQSLLHNQNFLGYTLNAKVVSNEQQKRKALMIDEDYYPLAKKIKPDPEAHDMKKKQKQETSMLQFIDGPYGAQLHRKSEDLYMKLQRIAKLLCRHYPKYDRMISKREMKYQGLICILDRFIGCPPEERFAIRCKFSVGIDDETGLLVVGFHTGGGKVNKVSSVNHNFPPHVVQAAQVFEDAIQGMEKVSDKDGIVQYKFWHELVIRTNHARDLMFMVYVQSPQETAEERMKHLHEELKVFFESEDAKKCRITSIYTKVTHTPAYIAQQLTLAVGSPYLEETVLDLKFQLLPSMHFWNNIHAAKMVCKGIGDLLALSKKITVLEVGCGFGLIGLYLSKMAGEVLSMDADHFVAEARKHAELNGVTGCQYFGGKPEEVLPTVATKITCNKACAIVISSSNHSSTCAKAMKELRRIPQVRRVVLVTEMFYSRFSPIMTLSKPTTANDMGYPFFPLRAIPVDTKPNGKGYMLLILMERIGLFSLLKTPGPPHEKSGKTKEFWGSGRAASRMWRPYEVEAEYTELLLRGTGYT
;
A
#
# COMPACT_ATOMS: atom_id res chain seq x y z
N MET A 1 42.92 13.10 -57.18
CA MET A 1 42.69 11.90 -58.01
C MET A 1 41.22 11.54 -57.90
N SER A 2 40.49 11.69 -59.02
CA SER A 2 39.21 11.05 -59.41
C SER A 2 38.10 10.92 -58.33
N ALA A 3 37.00 11.68 -58.34
CA ALA A 3 35.86 11.67 -59.31
C ALA A 3 35.42 10.22 -59.63
N SER A 4 34.18 9.78 -59.38
CA SER A 4 32.99 10.16 -60.16
C SER A 4 31.68 9.64 -59.55
N LYS A 5 30.59 10.41 -59.80
CA LYS A 5 29.16 10.10 -59.61
C LYS A 5 28.65 9.04 -60.64
N PRO A 6 27.33 8.96 -60.96
CA PRO A 6 26.29 8.09 -60.41
C PRO A 6 25.71 7.14 -61.50
N VAL A 7 24.73 6.29 -61.16
CA VAL A 7 23.88 5.66 -62.19
C VAL A 7 22.42 5.77 -61.75
N ASP A 8 21.64 6.30 -62.68
CA ASP A 8 20.18 6.44 -62.70
C ASP A 8 19.67 5.63 -63.91
N LEU A 9 18.34 5.51 -64.03
CA LEU A 9 17.52 4.87 -65.11
C LEU A 9 17.13 3.40 -64.80
N THR A 10 15.88 2.94 -64.93
CA THR A 10 14.69 3.48 -65.60
C THR A 10 13.42 2.73 -65.16
N GLU A 11 12.29 3.40 -65.38
CA GLU A 11 10.90 2.98 -65.24
C GLU A 11 10.57 1.59 -65.85
N ASP A 12 9.64 0.87 -65.22
CA ASP A 12 8.57 0.23 -65.99
C ASP A 12 7.24 0.26 -65.23
N LYS A 13 6.18 0.63 -65.94
CA LYS A 13 4.81 0.84 -65.48
C LYS A 13 4.01 -0.45 -65.68
N THR A 14 3.34 -0.94 -64.64
CA THR A 14 2.07 -1.65 -64.80
C THR A 14 1.14 -1.38 -63.61
N THR A 15 -0.07 -1.00 -63.98
CA THR A 15 -1.31 -0.82 -63.21
C THR A 15 -1.74 -2.12 -62.52
N ASP A 16 -2.19 -2.10 -61.26
CA ASP A 16 -3.64 -2.08 -60.94
C ASP A 16 -3.91 -2.08 -59.42
N GLU A 17 -5.12 -1.63 -59.12
CA GLU A 17 -5.82 -1.33 -57.86
C GLU A 17 -5.56 -2.16 -56.58
N GLY A 18 -5.47 -1.43 -55.46
CA GLY A 18 -6.26 -1.68 -54.26
C GLY A 18 -5.76 -2.68 -53.22
N ASN A 19 -5.25 -2.20 -52.08
CA ASN A 19 -5.48 -2.90 -50.80
C ASN A 19 -5.33 -1.98 -49.57
N GLN A 20 -6.38 -1.96 -48.75
CA GLN A 20 -6.36 -1.53 -47.35
C GLN A 20 -5.72 -2.62 -46.48
N ASP A 21 -5.34 -2.22 -45.25
CA ASP A 21 -5.00 -3.05 -44.08
C ASP A 21 -3.58 -3.62 -43.93
N THR A 22 -2.78 -2.97 -43.07
CA THR A 22 -1.62 -3.58 -42.39
C THR A 22 -1.58 -3.16 -40.91
N ILE A 23 -2.33 -3.88 -40.07
CA ILE A 23 -2.02 -4.08 -38.63
C ILE A 23 -2.30 -5.55 -38.29
N SER A 24 -1.35 -6.47 -38.53
CA SER A 24 -1.49 -7.86 -38.03
C SER A 24 -0.19 -8.68 -37.89
N THR A 25 0.98 -8.09 -37.66
CA THR A 25 2.24 -8.87 -37.57
C THR A 25 2.65 -9.27 -36.15
N GLY A 26 1.95 -8.82 -35.10
CA GLY A 26 2.21 -9.25 -33.71
C GLY A 26 1.48 -10.53 -33.28
N THR A 27 0.33 -10.84 -33.88
CA THR A 27 -0.54 -11.96 -33.45
C THR A 27 -0.16 -13.30 -34.07
N GLN A 28 0.55 -13.30 -35.21
CA GLN A 28 0.95 -14.53 -35.91
C GLN A 28 2.14 -15.26 -35.25
N LEU A 29 2.98 -14.57 -34.47
CA LEU A 29 4.10 -15.22 -33.78
C LEU A 29 3.63 -16.03 -32.56
N ALA A 30 2.59 -15.57 -31.85
CA ALA A 30 2.00 -16.29 -30.73
C ALA A 30 1.15 -17.49 -31.18
N SER A 31 0.44 -17.40 -32.32
CA SER A 31 -0.31 -18.53 -32.89
C SER A 31 0.61 -19.66 -33.35
N LYS A 32 1.75 -19.36 -33.98
CA LYS A 32 2.70 -20.39 -34.44
C LYS A 32 3.38 -21.16 -33.30
N VAL A 33 3.58 -20.53 -32.14
CA VAL A 33 4.13 -21.20 -30.94
C VAL A 33 3.05 -22.09 -30.29
N VAL A 34 1.79 -21.65 -30.26
CA VAL A 34 0.66 -22.45 -29.76
C VAL A 34 0.39 -23.65 -30.67
N ASP A 35 0.42 -23.48 -31.99
CA ASP A 35 0.21 -24.57 -32.95
C ASP A 35 1.39 -25.58 -32.94
N SER A 36 2.61 -25.13 -32.66
CA SER A 36 3.78 -26.01 -32.50
C SER A 36 3.77 -26.81 -31.20
N ILE A 37 3.19 -26.28 -30.12
CA ILE A 37 3.06 -26.99 -28.83
C ILE A 37 1.90 -27.99 -28.88
N VAL A 38 0.81 -27.66 -29.57
CA VAL A 38 -0.32 -28.59 -29.79
C VAL A 38 0.12 -29.81 -30.63
N ASN A 39 1.06 -29.66 -31.56
CA ASN A 39 1.51 -30.74 -32.45
C ASN A 39 2.68 -31.61 -31.93
N SER A 40 3.28 -31.32 -30.76
CA SER A 40 4.49 -32.00 -30.29
C SER A 40 4.30 -32.92 -29.07
N SER A 41 3.07 -33.10 -28.60
CA SER A 41 2.75 -34.14 -27.61
C SER A 41 1.26 -34.52 -27.69
N GLU A 42 0.90 -35.35 -28.66
CA GLU A 42 -0.44 -35.97 -28.70
C GLU A 42 -0.56 -37.01 -27.59
N VAL A 43 -1.14 -36.61 -26.46
CA VAL A 43 -1.78 -37.57 -25.55
C VAL A 43 -3.16 -37.85 -26.11
N ASP A 44 -3.33 -38.96 -26.85
CA ASP A 44 -4.64 -39.37 -27.35
C ASP A 44 -5.54 -39.80 -26.18
N ILE A 45 -6.55 -38.98 -25.88
CA ILE A 45 -7.54 -39.20 -24.82
C ILE A 45 -8.21 -40.58 -24.95
N ARG A 46 -8.25 -41.16 -26.16
CA ARG A 46 -8.80 -42.50 -26.43
C ARG A 46 -7.98 -43.64 -25.84
N THR A 47 -6.71 -43.40 -25.49
CA THR A 47 -5.77 -44.41 -24.97
C THR A 47 -5.70 -44.45 -23.43
N PHE A 48 -6.42 -43.56 -22.75
CA PHE A 48 -6.44 -43.48 -21.29
C PHE A 48 -7.10 -44.71 -20.65
N LYS A 49 -6.40 -45.36 -19.70
CA LYS A 49 -6.94 -46.48 -18.90
C LYS A 49 -7.37 -45.98 -17.51
N PRO A 50 -8.63 -46.19 -17.08
CA PRO A 50 -9.10 -45.77 -15.76
C PRO A 50 -8.41 -46.54 -14.63
N VAL A 51 -8.28 -45.91 -13.46
CA VAL A 51 -7.70 -46.51 -12.26
C VAL A 51 -8.82 -47.05 -11.37
N ASP A 52 -8.78 -48.34 -11.03
CA ASP A 52 -9.76 -48.96 -10.13
C ASP A 52 -9.56 -48.46 -8.69
N VAL A 53 -10.63 -47.89 -8.11
CA VAL A 53 -10.65 -47.49 -6.69
C VAL A 53 -11.80 -48.24 -6.00
N THR A 54 -11.48 -49.38 -5.39
CA THR A 54 -12.33 -50.05 -4.40
C THR A 54 -11.82 -49.72 -3.00
N GLY A 55 -12.69 -49.12 -2.17
CA GLY A 55 -12.43 -48.90 -0.74
C GLY A 55 -12.61 -47.45 -0.29
N GLY A 56 -13.72 -47.15 0.38
CA GLY A 56 -13.94 -45.86 1.04
C GLY A 56 -13.47 -45.89 2.50
N SER A 57 -12.95 -44.77 3.00
CA SER A 57 -13.27 -44.20 4.32
C SER A 57 -12.56 -42.85 4.53
N THR A 58 -13.09 -42.12 5.51
CA THR A 58 -12.94 -40.74 5.97
C THR A 58 -11.55 -40.25 6.41
N THR A 59 -11.43 -38.91 6.35
CA THR A 59 -10.62 -37.99 7.18
C THR A 59 -9.10 -38.00 7.06
N GLY A 60 -8.53 -36.79 7.04
CA GLY A 60 -7.20 -36.51 7.57
C GLY A 60 -6.19 -36.05 6.53
N ASP A 61 -5.84 -34.77 6.60
CA ASP A 61 -4.48 -34.34 6.32
C ASP A 61 -3.51 -35.23 7.11
N ASN A 62 -2.51 -35.78 6.43
CA ASN A 62 -1.14 -35.86 6.94
C ASN A 62 -0.19 -36.01 5.75
N HIS A 63 0.82 -35.15 5.72
CA HIS A 63 2.07 -35.43 5.05
C HIS A 63 2.63 -36.73 5.62
N ASP A 64 3.00 -37.68 4.76
CA ASP A 64 4.19 -38.48 4.99
C ASP A 64 4.84 -38.91 3.68
N THR A 65 6.15 -38.68 3.69
CA THR A 65 7.16 -39.00 2.69
C THR A 65 7.25 -40.50 2.48
N ILE A 66 7.22 -40.98 1.23
CA ILE A 66 7.72 -42.33 0.90
C ILE A 66 8.61 -42.24 -0.34
N SER A 67 9.90 -42.40 -0.08
CA SER A 67 10.92 -42.82 -1.03
C SER A 67 10.65 -44.24 -1.51
N ALA A 68 10.55 -44.47 -2.81
CA ALA A 68 10.82 -45.77 -3.41
C ALA A 68 11.29 -45.58 -4.85
N GLY A 69 12.49 -46.09 -5.13
CA GLY A 69 13.25 -45.83 -6.35
C GLY A 69 12.72 -46.55 -7.59
N ILE A 70 12.96 -45.91 -8.73
CA ILE A 70 13.05 -46.55 -10.03
C ILE A 70 14.34 -46.04 -10.67
N LYS A 71 15.32 -46.93 -10.81
CA LYS A 71 16.51 -46.72 -11.65
C LYS A 71 16.05 -46.73 -13.12
N ILE A 72 16.35 -45.67 -13.85
CA ILE A 72 16.42 -45.70 -15.31
C ILE A 72 17.81 -45.20 -15.68
N GLU A 73 18.58 -46.09 -16.31
CA GLU A 73 19.94 -45.85 -16.79
C GLU A 73 19.93 -44.75 -17.86
N LYS A 74 20.85 -43.79 -17.73
CA LYS A 74 21.20 -42.82 -18.77
C LYS A 74 22.61 -43.13 -19.25
N ASN A 75 22.71 -43.66 -20.47
CA ASN A 75 23.87 -43.44 -21.33
C ASN A 75 23.55 -42.24 -22.23
N VAL A 76 24.43 -41.22 -22.20
CA VAL A 76 25.06 -40.53 -23.34
C VAL A 76 25.71 -39.25 -22.78
N GLU A 77 27.00 -39.12 -23.08
CA GLU A 77 27.93 -38.08 -22.68
C GLU A 77 27.68 -36.72 -23.36
N GLY A 78 28.06 -35.64 -22.67
CA GLY A 78 28.57 -34.42 -23.32
C GLY A 78 27.96 -33.08 -22.90
N VAL A 79 28.84 -32.20 -22.36
CA VAL A 79 28.79 -30.72 -22.29
C VAL A 79 28.44 -30.08 -20.92
N PRO A 80 29.19 -29.05 -20.44
CA PRO A 80 29.55 -28.88 -19.03
C PRO A 80 28.69 -27.91 -18.21
N SER A 81 28.90 -28.02 -16.90
CA SER A 81 28.31 -27.34 -15.75
C SER A 81 28.35 -25.81 -15.73
N THR A 82 27.22 -25.20 -15.34
CA THR A 82 27.19 -23.97 -14.51
C THR A 82 26.10 -24.14 -13.43
N SER A 83 26.51 -23.97 -12.16
CA SER A 83 25.69 -24.15 -10.97
C SER A 83 25.09 -22.81 -10.51
N SER A 84 23.77 -22.72 -10.48
CA SER A 84 23.02 -21.74 -9.68
C SER A 84 21.75 -22.41 -9.15
N ASP A 85 21.86 -23.04 -7.98
CA ASP A 85 20.70 -23.54 -7.22
C ASP A 85 20.17 -22.39 -6.35
N SER A 86 19.04 -21.83 -6.75
CA SER A 86 18.20 -20.99 -5.89
C SER A 86 16.77 -21.48 -6.00
N GLN A 87 16.32 -22.26 -5.02
CA GLN A 87 14.91 -22.58 -4.83
C GLN A 87 14.15 -21.30 -4.41
N PRO A 88 13.04 -20.92 -5.08
CA PRO A 88 12.22 -19.81 -4.64
C PRO A 88 11.33 -20.21 -3.45
N ALA A 89 11.35 -19.40 -2.41
CA ALA A 89 10.50 -19.53 -1.23
C ALA A 89 9.01 -19.29 -1.57
N ASP A 90 8.17 -20.21 -1.10
CA ASP A 90 6.73 -20.33 -1.34
C ASP A 90 5.91 -19.30 -0.53
N ASP A 91 5.26 -18.34 -1.21
CA ASP A 91 4.22 -17.44 -0.66
C ASP A 91 2.82 -18.05 -0.90
N GLY A 92 2.48 -19.07 -0.11
CA GLY A 92 1.22 -19.82 -0.22
C GLY A 92 -0.07 -18.99 -0.08
N SER A 93 -0.01 -17.68 0.22
CA SER A 93 -1.19 -16.81 0.35
C SER A 93 -1.59 -16.08 -0.94
N LYS A 94 -0.64 -15.76 -1.83
CA LYS A 94 -0.92 -15.26 -3.19
C LYS A 94 -1.28 -16.40 -4.12
N GLU A 95 -0.64 -17.56 -3.92
CA GLU A 95 -0.89 -18.74 -4.74
C GLU A 95 -2.35 -19.16 -4.65
N THR A 96 -2.99 -19.12 -3.46
CA THR A 96 -4.39 -19.54 -3.29
C THR A 96 -5.39 -18.66 -4.04
N ALA A 97 -5.13 -17.36 -4.21
CA ALA A 97 -6.06 -16.42 -4.83
C ALA A 97 -6.11 -16.56 -6.37
N LEU A 98 -5.00 -16.92 -7.00
CA LEU A 98 -4.88 -17.11 -8.45
C LEU A 98 -5.72 -18.30 -8.95
N TRP A 99 -5.82 -19.38 -8.16
CA TRP A 99 -6.63 -20.55 -8.51
C TRP A 99 -8.12 -20.21 -8.75
N TYR A 100 -8.66 -19.17 -8.13
CA TYR A 100 -10.08 -18.82 -8.27
C TYR A 100 -10.40 -17.96 -9.51
N ILE A 101 -9.38 -17.58 -10.28
CA ILE A 101 -9.51 -16.67 -11.43
C ILE A 101 -9.76 -17.45 -12.72
N HIS A 102 -8.98 -18.48 -12.99
CA HIS A 102 -9.06 -19.28 -14.22
C HIS A 102 -9.80 -20.58 -13.93
N VAL A 103 -11.10 -20.61 -14.24
CA VAL A 103 -11.98 -21.72 -13.90
C VAL A 103 -12.67 -22.28 -15.13
N LEU A 104 -12.55 -23.60 -15.32
CA LEU A 104 -13.23 -24.38 -16.34
C LEU A 104 -14.36 -25.19 -15.70
N LEU A 105 -15.57 -25.03 -16.22
CA LEU A 105 -16.72 -25.85 -15.86
C LEU A 105 -16.82 -27.02 -16.85
N VAL A 106 -16.67 -28.24 -16.35
CA VAL A 106 -16.74 -29.48 -17.15
C VAL A 106 -18.07 -30.18 -16.87
N ARG A 107 -18.90 -30.33 -17.90
CA ARG A 107 -20.16 -31.11 -17.88
C ARG A 107 -20.00 -32.43 -18.62
N GLY A 108 -20.97 -33.32 -18.44
CA GLY A 108 -21.04 -34.61 -19.14
C GLY A 108 -20.36 -35.74 -18.38
N LEU A 109 -19.41 -35.42 -17.49
CA LEU A 109 -18.73 -36.41 -16.65
C LEU A 109 -19.36 -36.47 -15.24
N PRO A 110 -19.83 -37.64 -14.77
CA PRO A 110 -20.37 -37.74 -13.42
C PRO A 110 -19.27 -37.52 -12.38
N PRO A 111 -19.55 -36.88 -11.23
CA PRO A 111 -18.51 -36.49 -10.26
C PRO A 111 -17.67 -37.64 -9.69
N ARG A 112 -18.15 -38.88 -9.80
CA ARG A 112 -17.38 -40.09 -9.41
C ARG A 112 -16.11 -40.28 -10.25
N GLU A 113 -16.11 -39.79 -11.49
CA GLU A 113 -14.97 -39.90 -12.42
C GLU A 113 -13.98 -38.74 -12.30
N ALA A 114 -14.14 -37.85 -11.31
CA ALA A 114 -13.27 -36.69 -11.12
C ALA A 114 -11.79 -37.09 -10.92
N GLY A 115 -11.52 -38.27 -10.35
CA GLY A 115 -10.17 -38.82 -10.23
C GLY A 115 -9.54 -39.10 -11.59
N ASN A 116 -10.29 -39.72 -12.50
CA ASN A 116 -9.83 -40.00 -13.86
C ASN A 116 -9.58 -38.72 -14.66
N LEU A 117 -10.46 -37.72 -14.50
CA LEU A 117 -10.24 -36.39 -15.10
C LEU A 117 -8.99 -35.70 -14.54
N LYS A 118 -8.74 -35.82 -13.22
CA LYS A 118 -7.53 -35.28 -12.59
C LYS A 118 -6.28 -35.92 -13.17
N GLN A 119 -6.29 -37.24 -13.37
CA GLN A 119 -5.16 -37.97 -13.92
C GLN A 119 -4.90 -37.58 -15.38
N LEU A 120 -5.94 -37.47 -16.22
CA LEU A 120 -5.80 -36.99 -17.59
C LEU A 120 -5.13 -35.61 -17.63
N LEU A 121 -5.62 -34.66 -16.82
CA LEU A 121 -5.03 -33.33 -16.74
C LEU A 121 -3.59 -33.34 -16.19
N ILE A 122 -3.24 -34.25 -15.27
CA ILE A 122 -1.85 -34.43 -14.80
C ILE A 122 -0.95 -34.92 -15.93
N MET A 123 -1.42 -35.88 -16.74
CA MET A 123 -0.66 -36.41 -17.87
C MET A 123 -0.42 -35.36 -18.95
N THR A 124 -1.39 -34.47 -19.19
CA THR A 124 -1.30 -33.49 -20.28
C THR A 124 -0.69 -32.15 -19.84
N LEU A 125 -0.91 -31.71 -18.60
CA LEU A 125 -0.50 -30.37 -18.10
C LEU A 125 0.49 -30.43 -16.92
N GLY A 126 0.81 -31.62 -16.41
CA GLY A 126 1.67 -31.80 -15.24
C GLY A 126 0.93 -31.65 -13.89
N HIS A 127 1.64 -31.92 -12.79
CA HIS A 127 1.06 -32.06 -11.45
C HIS A 127 0.75 -30.74 -10.72
N LEU A 128 1.22 -29.60 -11.24
CA LEU A 128 1.13 -28.28 -10.56
C LEU A 128 0.17 -27.28 -11.23
N GLY A 129 -0.44 -27.63 -12.37
CA GLY A 129 -1.23 -26.70 -13.19
C GLY A 129 -2.72 -26.58 -12.85
N HIS A 130 -3.33 -27.57 -12.17
CA HIS A 130 -4.79 -27.63 -11.97
C HIS A 130 -5.24 -28.16 -10.59
N ARG A 131 -6.40 -27.69 -10.12
CA ARG A 131 -7.11 -28.18 -8.91
C ARG A 131 -8.59 -28.41 -9.21
N ILE A 132 -9.11 -29.59 -8.89
CA ILE A 132 -10.55 -29.88 -8.99
C ILE A 132 -11.21 -29.55 -7.64
N ARG A 133 -12.28 -28.75 -7.68
CA ARG A 133 -13.02 -28.35 -6.48
C ARG A 133 -13.57 -29.58 -5.73
N PRO A 134 -13.49 -29.62 -4.38
CA PRO A 134 -14.08 -30.71 -3.58
C PRO A 134 -15.58 -30.85 -3.80
N ARG A 135 -16.05 -32.09 -3.93
CA ARG A 135 -17.45 -32.46 -4.21
C ARG A 135 -18.41 -32.01 -3.12
N GLN A 136 -19.55 -31.43 -3.50
CA GLN A 136 -20.74 -31.27 -2.63
C GLN A 136 -21.86 -32.23 -3.06
N LYS A 137 -22.75 -32.60 -2.13
CA LYS A 137 -23.83 -33.56 -2.39
C LYS A 137 -24.84 -32.95 -3.38
N GLY A 138 -24.95 -33.52 -4.58
CA GLY A 138 -25.86 -33.06 -5.64
C GLY A 138 -25.19 -32.38 -6.84
N ASP A 139 -23.87 -32.23 -6.84
CA ASP A 139 -23.15 -31.65 -7.98
C ASP A 139 -23.32 -32.49 -9.26
N LYS A 140 -23.69 -31.84 -10.37
CA LYS A 140 -23.80 -32.45 -11.71
C LYS A 140 -22.68 -32.00 -12.67
N VAL A 141 -21.75 -31.20 -12.17
CA VAL A 141 -20.68 -30.55 -12.94
C VAL A 141 -19.40 -30.53 -12.12
N LEU A 142 -18.26 -30.48 -12.80
CA LEU A 142 -16.94 -30.35 -12.16
C LEU A 142 -16.37 -28.96 -12.42
N TYR A 143 -15.77 -28.35 -11.40
CA TYR A 143 -15.04 -27.09 -11.52
C TYR A 143 -13.55 -27.38 -11.40
N VAL A 144 -12.82 -27.04 -12.46
CA VAL A 144 -11.37 -27.20 -12.54
C VAL A 144 -10.74 -25.82 -12.56
N HIS A 145 -9.85 -25.58 -11.60
CA HIS A 145 -9.14 -24.33 -11.38
C HIS A 145 -7.73 -24.44 -11.93
N PHE A 146 -7.24 -23.41 -12.62
CA PHE A 146 -5.91 -23.36 -13.23
C PHE A 146 -5.10 -22.19 -12.68
N LYS A 147 -3.77 -22.28 -12.70
CA LYS A 147 -2.89 -21.18 -12.28
C LYS A 147 -2.81 -20.08 -13.34
N SER A 148 -2.86 -20.45 -14.62
CA SER A 148 -2.78 -19.50 -15.75
C SER A 148 -3.98 -19.59 -16.70
N GLU A 149 -4.20 -18.51 -17.47
CA GLU A 149 -5.21 -18.49 -18.52
C GLU A 149 -4.85 -19.45 -19.68
N ASP A 150 -3.56 -19.60 -19.96
CA ASP A 150 -3.07 -20.44 -21.05
C ASP A 150 -3.28 -21.92 -20.74
N GLU A 151 -2.95 -22.39 -19.54
CA GLU A 151 -3.24 -23.76 -19.10
C GLU A 151 -4.74 -24.07 -19.13
N MET A 152 -5.60 -23.11 -18.75
CA MET A 152 -7.05 -23.27 -18.80
C MET A 152 -7.55 -23.37 -20.26
N LYS A 153 -7.00 -22.58 -21.18
CA LYS A 153 -7.35 -22.62 -22.60
C LYS A 153 -6.91 -23.92 -23.27
N ILE A 154 -5.70 -24.40 -22.94
CA ILE A 154 -5.21 -25.72 -23.37
C ILE A 154 -6.12 -26.82 -22.81
N ALA A 155 -6.47 -26.78 -21.52
CA ALA A 155 -7.40 -27.74 -20.94
C ALA A 155 -8.79 -27.67 -21.57
N GLN A 156 -9.26 -26.49 -21.96
CA GLN A 156 -10.53 -26.32 -22.65
C GLN A 156 -10.51 -26.98 -24.02
N SER A 157 -9.47 -26.74 -24.84
CA SER A 157 -9.37 -27.36 -26.18
C SER A 157 -9.27 -28.88 -26.10
N LEU A 158 -8.57 -29.40 -25.07
CA LEU A 158 -8.45 -30.83 -24.81
C LEU A 158 -9.75 -31.49 -24.34
N LEU A 159 -10.59 -30.79 -23.58
CA LEU A 159 -11.77 -31.40 -22.95
C LEU A 159 -13.08 -31.08 -23.68
N HIS A 160 -13.18 -29.97 -24.40
CA HIS A 160 -14.45 -29.55 -25.00
C HIS A 160 -14.83 -30.44 -26.18
N ASN A 161 -16.04 -31.00 -26.14
CA ASN A 161 -16.60 -31.92 -27.14
C ASN A 161 -15.82 -33.22 -27.37
N GLN A 162 -14.96 -33.61 -26.42
CA GLN A 162 -14.25 -34.89 -26.47
C GLN A 162 -15.04 -35.99 -25.75
N ASN A 163 -14.85 -37.24 -26.19
CA ASN A 163 -15.41 -38.41 -25.53
C ASN A 163 -14.37 -39.00 -24.56
N PHE A 164 -14.72 -39.07 -23.28
CA PHE A 164 -13.86 -39.56 -22.22
C PHE A 164 -14.63 -40.53 -21.32
N LEU A 165 -14.13 -41.76 -21.17
CA LEU A 165 -14.80 -42.83 -20.41
C LEU A 165 -16.25 -43.09 -20.83
N GLY A 166 -16.56 -42.92 -22.12
CA GLY A 166 -17.91 -43.06 -22.67
C GLY A 166 -18.82 -41.84 -22.46
N TYR A 167 -18.31 -40.74 -21.90
CA TYR A 167 -19.04 -39.51 -21.68
C TYR A 167 -18.56 -38.40 -22.62
N THR A 168 -19.49 -37.71 -23.28
CA THR A 168 -19.17 -36.50 -24.04
C THR A 168 -18.98 -35.33 -23.09
N LEU A 169 -17.76 -34.80 -23.03
CA LEU A 169 -17.40 -33.70 -22.17
C LEU A 169 -17.77 -32.35 -22.79
N ASN A 170 -18.28 -31.43 -21.96
CA ASN A 170 -18.47 -30.04 -22.36
C ASN A 170 -17.75 -29.12 -21.37
N ALA A 171 -16.58 -28.64 -21.78
CA ALA A 171 -15.75 -27.74 -20.99
C ALA A 171 -15.98 -26.28 -21.38
N LYS A 172 -16.46 -25.45 -20.47
CA LYS A 172 -16.69 -24.01 -20.70
C LYS A 172 -15.92 -23.17 -19.71
N VAL A 173 -15.23 -22.15 -20.20
CA VAL A 173 -14.60 -21.14 -19.35
C VAL A 173 -15.68 -20.39 -18.59
N VAL A 174 -15.51 -20.30 -17.28
CA VAL A 174 -16.39 -19.51 -16.42
C VAL A 174 -15.85 -18.08 -16.36
N SER A 175 -16.59 -17.16 -16.97
CA SER A 175 -16.36 -15.72 -16.80
C SER A 175 -16.62 -15.34 -15.34
N ASN A 176 -15.54 -15.25 -14.57
CA ASN A 176 -15.59 -14.95 -13.15
C ASN A 176 -15.19 -13.49 -12.89
N GLU A 177 -15.70 -12.53 -13.67
CA GLU A 177 -15.35 -11.10 -13.56
C GLU A 177 -15.49 -10.55 -12.13
N GLN A 178 -16.46 -11.08 -11.35
CA GLN A 178 -16.69 -10.70 -9.97
C GLN A 178 -15.65 -11.28 -8.99
N GLN A 179 -15.08 -12.45 -9.29
CA GLN A 179 -13.96 -13.06 -8.56
C GLN A 179 -12.60 -12.53 -9.04
N LYS A 180 -12.42 -12.25 -10.34
CA LYS A 180 -11.31 -11.42 -10.86
C LYS A 180 -11.29 -10.08 -10.14
N ARG A 181 -12.43 -9.39 -10.04
CA ARG A 181 -12.56 -8.16 -9.24
C ARG A 181 -12.26 -8.40 -7.77
N LYS A 182 -12.77 -9.44 -7.11
CA LYS A 182 -12.46 -9.72 -5.68
C LYS A 182 -10.99 -10.10 -5.43
N ALA A 183 -10.34 -10.85 -6.32
CA ALA A 183 -8.94 -11.25 -6.21
C ALA A 183 -7.99 -10.09 -6.54
N LEU A 184 -8.38 -9.22 -7.48
CA LEU A 184 -7.71 -7.93 -7.76
C LEU A 184 -8.04 -6.84 -6.72
N MET A 185 -9.09 -7.03 -5.90
CA MET A 185 -9.50 -6.15 -4.80
C MET A 185 -9.11 -6.69 -3.41
N ILE A 186 -8.12 -7.58 -3.31
CA ILE A 186 -7.43 -7.81 -2.02
C ILE A 186 -6.51 -6.59 -1.75
N ASP A 187 -7.10 -5.39 -1.68
CA ASP A 187 -6.63 -4.28 -0.83
C ASP A 187 -7.64 -3.10 -0.69
N GLU A 188 -8.95 -3.31 -0.88
CA GLU A 188 -9.94 -2.25 -0.56
C GLU A 188 -11.09 -2.77 0.31
N ASP A 189 -11.03 -2.42 1.59
CA ASP A 189 -12.00 -2.71 2.64
C ASP A 189 -13.43 -2.25 2.30
N TYR A 190 -14.34 -3.24 2.27
CA TYR A 190 -15.59 -3.30 3.04
C TYR A 190 -16.32 -1.97 3.36
N TYR A 191 -17.35 -1.63 2.56
CA TYR A 191 -18.52 -0.86 3.00
C TYR A 191 -19.82 -1.41 2.37
N PRO A 192 -20.99 -1.31 3.04
CA PRO A 192 -22.21 -2.00 2.66
C PRO A 192 -23.07 -1.22 1.65
N LEU A 193 -23.91 -1.98 0.97
CA LEU A 193 -24.93 -1.65 -0.04
C LEU A 193 -25.35 -0.17 -0.16
N ALA A 194 -25.12 0.39 -1.35
CA ALA A 194 -26.08 1.25 -2.03
C ALA A 194 -26.02 0.98 -3.53
N LYS A 195 -27.13 0.56 -4.14
CA LYS A 195 -27.28 0.43 -5.60
C LYS A 195 -27.01 1.81 -6.23
N LYS A 196 -26.00 1.93 -7.10
CA LYS A 196 -25.91 3.01 -8.08
C LYS A 196 -25.61 2.43 -9.46
N ILE A 197 -26.39 2.96 -10.40
CA ILE A 197 -26.44 2.69 -11.85
C ILE A 197 -25.03 2.84 -12.46
N LYS A 198 -24.69 1.96 -13.40
CA LYS A 198 -23.39 1.97 -14.11
C LYS A 198 -23.21 3.31 -14.86
N PRO A 199 -22.14 4.08 -14.62
CA PRO A 199 -21.72 5.12 -15.56
C PRO A 199 -20.68 4.58 -16.55
N ASP A 200 -20.62 5.27 -17.69
CA ASP A 200 -19.75 5.10 -18.86
C ASP A 200 -18.26 4.85 -18.53
N PRO A 201 -17.57 3.89 -19.19
CA PRO A 201 -16.14 3.61 -18.99
C PRO A 201 -15.19 4.79 -19.23
N GLU A 202 -15.48 5.75 -20.14
CA GLU A 202 -14.63 6.93 -20.32
C GLU A 202 -14.74 7.91 -19.13
N ALA A 203 -15.92 7.99 -18.53
CA ALA A 203 -16.14 8.77 -17.31
C ALA A 203 -15.47 8.14 -16.07
N HIS A 204 -15.11 6.86 -16.11
CA HIS A 204 -14.50 6.16 -14.98
C HIS A 204 -13.01 6.49 -14.81
N ASP A 205 -12.27 6.66 -15.91
CA ASP A 205 -10.84 7.00 -15.87
C ASP A 205 -10.64 8.50 -15.56
N MET A 206 -11.49 9.36 -16.13
CA MET A 206 -11.59 10.77 -15.73
C MET A 206 -12.00 10.90 -14.26
N LYS A 207 -12.98 10.13 -13.76
CA LYS A 207 -13.34 10.15 -12.33
C LYS A 207 -12.22 9.64 -11.42
N LYS A 208 -11.35 8.74 -11.87
CA LYS A 208 -10.20 8.27 -11.06
C LYS A 208 -9.13 9.37 -10.93
N LYS A 209 -8.78 10.04 -12.04
CA LYS A 209 -7.90 11.22 -12.03
C LYS A 209 -8.52 12.39 -11.26
N GLN A 210 -9.78 12.73 -11.55
CA GLN A 210 -10.52 13.80 -10.88
C GLN A 210 -10.72 13.52 -9.39
N LYS A 211 -10.87 12.27 -8.94
CA LYS A 211 -10.96 11.88 -7.51
C LYS A 211 -9.59 11.87 -6.81
N GLN A 212 -8.51 11.64 -7.55
CA GLN A 212 -7.14 11.75 -7.04
C GLN A 212 -6.67 13.22 -6.96
N GLU A 213 -7.18 14.08 -7.83
CA GLU A 213 -6.92 15.53 -7.86
C GLU A 213 -7.81 16.32 -6.89
N THR A 214 -9.11 16.00 -6.79
CA THR A 214 -10.00 16.54 -5.72
C THR A 214 -9.64 16.03 -4.33
N SER A 215 -8.76 15.04 -4.21
CA SER A 215 -8.19 14.60 -2.92
C SER A 215 -7.35 15.70 -2.26
N MET A 216 -6.74 16.60 -3.05
CA MET A 216 -5.98 17.75 -2.52
C MET A 216 -6.84 18.99 -2.27
N LEU A 217 -8.07 19.04 -2.81
CA LEU A 217 -9.03 20.14 -2.65
C LEU A 217 -10.19 19.76 -1.73
N GLN A 218 -9.90 19.11 -0.60
CA GLN A 218 -10.88 18.96 0.48
C GLN A 218 -10.73 20.08 1.49
N PHE A 219 -10.74 21.33 0.98
CA PHE A 219 -10.69 22.51 1.80
C PHE A 219 -11.92 22.52 2.74
N ILE A 220 -11.70 22.66 4.04
CA ILE A 220 -12.76 22.80 5.03
C ILE A 220 -12.93 24.30 5.31
N ASP A 221 -14.07 24.84 4.89
CA ASP A 221 -14.42 26.22 5.21
C ASP A 221 -14.73 26.40 6.70
N GLY A 222 -14.39 27.60 7.18
CA GLY A 222 -14.69 28.08 8.52
C GLY A 222 -13.47 28.21 9.44
N PRO A 223 -13.65 28.78 10.65
CA PRO A 223 -12.58 29.02 11.59
C PRO A 223 -11.86 27.73 11.99
N TYR A 224 -10.54 27.81 12.21
CA TYR A 224 -9.70 26.65 12.50
C TYR A 224 -10.21 25.80 13.69
N GLY A 225 -10.73 26.43 14.75
CA GLY A 225 -11.30 25.73 15.89
C GLY A 225 -12.51 24.85 15.52
N ALA A 226 -13.37 25.31 14.60
CA ALA A 226 -14.49 24.52 14.10
C ALA A 226 -14.03 23.35 13.23
N GLN A 227 -12.93 23.52 12.48
CA GLN A 227 -12.32 22.42 11.72
C GLN A 227 -11.80 21.32 12.65
N LEU A 228 -11.09 21.69 13.74
CA LEU A 228 -10.63 20.75 14.75
C LEU A 228 -11.79 20.02 15.42
N HIS A 229 -12.88 20.73 15.74
CA HIS A 229 -14.08 20.10 16.29
C HIS A 229 -14.64 19.01 15.37
N ARG A 230 -14.81 19.30 14.07
CA ARG A 230 -15.27 18.31 13.07
C ARG A 230 -14.35 17.10 12.98
N LYS A 231 -13.03 17.31 13.03
CA LYS A 231 -12.04 16.22 13.05
C LYS A 231 -12.12 15.39 14.33
N SER A 232 -12.36 16.02 15.47
CA SER A 232 -12.59 15.34 16.75
C SER A 232 -13.84 14.46 16.73
N GLU A 233 -14.96 14.94 16.16
CA GLU A 233 -16.19 14.15 16.01
C GLU A 233 -15.98 12.94 15.11
N ASP A 234 -15.31 13.12 13.96
CA ASP A 234 -14.94 12.04 13.05
C ASP A 234 -14.06 10.98 13.74
N LEU A 235 -13.06 11.42 14.52
CA LEU A 235 -12.19 10.53 15.29
C LEU A 235 -12.96 9.74 16.35
N TYR A 236 -13.86 10.40 17.07
CA TYR A 236 -14.69 9.76 18.09
C TYR A 236 -15.52 8.62 17.48
N MET A 237 -16.17 8.86 16.34
CA MET A 237 -16.91 7.85 15.58
C MET A 237 -16.01 6.68 15.13
N LYS A 238 -14.78 6.96 14.69
CA LYS A 238 -13.81 5.93 14.25
C LYS A 238 -13.35 5.05 15.41
N LEU A 239 -13.06 5.61 16.59
CA LEU A 239 -12.67 4.85 17.78
C LEU A 239 -13.81 3.97 18.30
N GLN A 240 -15.05 4.46 18.30
CA GLN A 240 -16.23 3.64 18.61
C GLN A 240 -16.42 2.49 17.60
N ARG A 241 -16.15 2.75 16.32
CA ARG A 241 -16.20 1.71 15.30
C ARG A 241 -15.14 0.64 15.52
N ILE A 242 -13.93 1.00 15.93
CA ILE A 242 -12.88 0.03 16.27
C ILE A 242 -13.33 -0.88 17.42
N ALA A 243 -13.93 -0.34 18.48
CA ALA A 243 -14.52 -1.13 19.58
C ALA A 243 -15.52 -2.17 19.06
N LYS A 244 -16.52 -1.72 18.28
CA LYS A 244 -17.54 -2.59 17.68
C LYS A 244 -16.93 -3.67 16.80
N LEU A 245 -15.92 -3.33 15.99
CA LEU A 245 -15.23 -4.29 15.12
C LEU A 245 -14.45 -5.34 15.93
N LEU A 246 -13.78 -4.94 17.00
CA LEU A 246 -13.06 -5.86 17.88
C LEU A 246 -14.01 -6.79 18.62
N CYS A 247 -15.13 -6.31 19.18
CA CYS A 247 -16.14 -7.18 19.79
C CYS A 247 -16.71 -8.18 18.77
N ARG A 248 -17.00 -7.72 17.54
CA ARG A 248 -17.57 -8.56 16.48
C ARG A 248 -16.63 -9.69 16.06
N HIS A 249 -15.33 -9.41 15.88
CA HIS A 249 -14.36 -10.42 15.46
C HIS A 249 -13.82 -11.26 16.62
N TYR A 250 -13.73 -10.67 17.82
CA TYR A 250 -13.16 -11.28 19.01
C TYR A 250 -14.09 -11.10 20.22
N PRO A 251 -15.19 -11.86 20.30
CA PRO A 251 -16.21 -11.70 21.35
C PRO A 251 -15.68 -11.78 22.79
N LYS A 252 -14.56 -12.47 23.02
CA LYS A 252 -13.91 -12.53 24.34
C LYS A 252 -13.38 -11.19 24.87
N TYR A 253 -13.26 -10.17 24.02
CA TYR A 253 -12.92 -8.82 24.48
C TYR A 253 -14.12 -8.01 24.93
N ASP A 254 -15.35 -8.49 24.74
CA ASP A 254 -16.59 -7.74 25.00
C ASP A 254 -16.61 -7.11 26.39
N ARG A 255 -16.43 -7.92 27.45
CA ARG A 255 -16.39 -7.42 28.84
C ARG A 255 -15.29 -6.39 29.09
N MET A 256 -14.12 -6.54 28.45
CA MET A 256 -13.01 -5.62 28.61
C MET A 256 -13.27 -4.30 27.88
N ILE A 257 -13.83 -4.36 26.67
CA ILE A 257 -14.20 -3.21 25.86
C ILE A 257 -15.32 -2.43 26.54
N SER A 258 -16.39 -3.09 26.98
CA SER A 258 -17.52 -2.44 27.67
C SER A 258 -17.06 -1.71 28.94
N LYS A 259 -16.14 -2.28 29.72
CA LYS A 259 -15.54 -1.59 30.88
C LYS A 259 -14.76 -0.33 30.48
N ARG A 260 -14.04 -0.37 29.36
CA ARG A 260 -13.27 0.77 28.85
C ARG A 260 -14.18 1.84 28.29
N GLU A 261 -15.22 1.47 27.56
CA GLU A 261 -16.24 2.40 27.07
C GLU A 261 -16.93 3.11 28.25
N MET A 262 -17.27 2.40 29.33
CA MET A 262 -17.80 3.05 30.55
C MET A 262 -16.81 4.05 31.16
N LYS A 263 -15.52 3.72 31.18
CA LYS A 263 -14.47 4.58 31.78
C LYS A 263 -14.08 5.77 30.90
N TYR A 264 -14.09 5.60 29.58
CA TYR A 264 -13.57 6.56 28.61
C TYR A 264 -14.68 7.13 27.73
N GLN A 265 -15.86 7.37 28.33
CA GLN A 265 -16.97 8.06 27.67
C GLN A 265 -17.32 7.44 26.31
N GLY A 266 -17.53 6.13 26.26
CA GLY A 266 -17.87 5.40 25.04
C GLY A 266 -16.68 5.04 24.14
N LEU A 267 -15.43 5.27 24.55
CA LEU A 267 -14.23 4.97 23.76
C LEU A 267 -13.47 3.75 24.24
N ILE A 268 -12.71 3.13 23.34
CA ILE A 268 -11.89 1.94 23.62
C ILE A 268 -10.59 2.25 24.39
N CYS A 269 -10.15 3.50 24.36
CA CYS A 269 -8.89 4.00 24.92
C CYS A 269 -9.02 5.46 25.35
N ILE A 270 -8.01 5.95 26.07
CA ILE A 270 -7.88 7.37 26.41
C ILE A 270 -7.68 8.16 25.11
N LEU A 271 -8.40 9.27 24.93
CA LEU A 271 -8.25 10.16 23.80
C LEU A 271 -7.73 11.53 24.26
N ASP A 272 -6.57 11.91 23.74
CA ASP A 272 -6.01 13.23 23.99
C ASP A 272 -6.68 14.31 23.14
N ARG A 273 -6.50 15.57 23.55
CA ARG A 273 -6.94 16.72 22.76
C ARG A 273 -6.18 16.76 21.44
N PHE A 274 -6.85 17.28 20.41
CA PHE A 274 -6.25 17.49 19.11
C PHE A 274 -5.06 18.44 19.19
N ILE A 275 -3.91 17.98 18.70
CA ILE A 275 -2.74 18.83 18.55
C ILE A 275 -2.93 19.65 17.27
N GLY A 276 -3.27 20.91 17.45
CA GLY A 276 -3.46 21.87 16.37
C GLY A 276 -2.15 22.47 15.83
N CYS A 277 -2.30 23.28 14.78
CA CYS A 277 -1.24 24.00 14.11
C CYS A 277 -1.39 25.52 14.34
N PRO A 278 -0.32 26.25 14.67
CA PRO A 278 -0.38 27.70 14.85
C PRO A 278 -0.59 28.43 13.52
N PRO A 279 -1.27 29.60 13.49
CA PRO A 279 -1.70 30.28 12.27
C PRO A 279 -0.61 30.42 11.19
N GLU A 280 0.60 30.80 11.59
CA GLU A 280 1.76 31.05 10.75
C GLU A 280 2.35 29.78 10.11
N GLU A 281 2.05 28.60 10.66
CA GLU A 281 2.54 27.31 10.15
C GLU A 281 1.43 26.49 9.45
N ARG A 282 0.21 27.01 9.28
CA ARG A 282 -0.94 26.28 8.68
C ARG A 282 -0.88 26.10 7.16
N PHE A 283 0.32 26.12 6.59
CA PHE A 283 0.51 26.04 5.14
C PHE A 283 1.06 24.67 4.71
N ALA A 284 0.75 24.33 3.47
CA ALA A 284 1.35 23.20 2.78
C ALA A 284 2.79 23.51 2.38
N ILE A 285 3.69 22.53 2.50
CA ILE A 285 5.07 22.68 2.00
C ILE A 285 5.27 22.15 0.59
N ARG A 286 4.36 21.29 0.10
CA ARG A 286 4.33 20.79 -1.28
C ARG A 286 3.02 21.23 -1.91
N CYS A 287 3.10 22.22 -2.78
CA CYS A 287 1.97 22.85 -3.45
C CYS A 287 1.92 22.38 -4.89
N LYS A 288 0.80 21.80 -5.31
CA LYS A 288 0.60 21.30 -6.67
C LYS A 288 -0.39 22.20 -7.40
N PHE A 289 0.02 22.64 -8.58
CA PHE A 289 -0.71 23.48 -9.50
C PHE A 289 -0.88 22.74 -10.83
N SER A 290 -2.01 22.95 -11.48
CA SER A 290 -2.21 22.62 -12.89
C SER A 290 -1.72 23.78 -13.75
N VAL A 291 -1.18 23.47 -14.92
CA VAL A 291 -0.81 24.47 -15.92
C VAL A 291 -1.65 24.19 -17.17
N GLY A 292 -2.36 25.20 -17.67
CA GLY A 292 -3.30 25.01 -18.77
C GLY A 292 -4.04 26.28 -19.13
N ILE A 293 -5.05 26.18 -19.99
CA ILE A 293 -5.76 27.34 -20.52
C ILE A 293 -6.86 27.81 -19.58
N ASP A 294 -6.90 29.12 -19.35
CA ASP A 294 -8.00 29.80 -18.68
C ASP A 294 -9.20 29.98 -19.61
N ASP A 295 -10.39 29.70 -19.11
CA ASP A 295 -11.63 29.73 -19.89
C ASP A 295 -12.09 31.13 -20.28
N GLU A 296 -11.77 32.13 -19.46
CA GLU A 296 -12.24 33.50 -19.67
C GLU A 296 -11.26 34.25 -20.58
N THR A 297 -9.95 34.07 -20.37
CA THR A 297 -8.93 34.83 -21.09
C THR A 297 -8.31 34.07 -22.26
N GLY A 298 -8.43 32.74 -22.32
CA GLY A 298 -7.76 31.91 -23.32
C GLY A 298 -6.23 31.88 -23.19
N LEU A 299 -5.68 32.38 -22.08
CA LEU A 299 -4.24 32.45 -21.82
C LEU A 299 -3.79 31.23 -21.02
N LEU A 300 -2.50 30.89 -21.14
CA LEU A 300 -1.89 29.88 -20.29
C LEU A 300 -1.77 30.42 -18.86
N VAL A 301 -2.32 29.70 -17.89
CA VAL A 301 -2.32 30.06 -16.48
C VAL A 301 -1.80 28.91 -15.60
N VAL A 302 -1.30 29.28 -14.43
CA VAL A 302 -0.95 28.36 -13.35
C VAL A 302 -2.07 28.43 -12.32
N GLY A 303 -2.60 27.28 -11.91
CA GLY A 303 -3.83 27.26 -11.14
C GLY A 303 -4.34 25.89 -10.76
N PHE A 304 -5.65 25.69 -10.78
CA PHE A 304 -6.30 24.42 -10.45
C PHE A 304 -7.19 23.95 -11.59
N HIS A 305 -7.08 22.66 -11.93
CA HIS A 305 -7.87 22.04 -12.99
C HIS A 305 -9.38 22.07 -12.69
N THR A 306 -10.18 22.44 -13.71
CA THR A 306 -11.65 22.47 -13.63
C THR A 306 -12.35 21.43 -14.50
N GLY A 307 -11.60 20.68 -15.32
CA GLY A 307 -12.11 19.68 -16.26
C GLY A 307 -11.87 20.07 -17.72
N GLY A 308 -11.79 19.10 -18.64
CA GLY A 308 -11.66 19.38 -20.09
C GLY A 308 -10.35 20.06 -20.52
N GLY A 309 -9.28 19.92 -19.74
CA GLY A 309 -7.98 20.56 -20.00
C GLY A 309 -7.84 21.99 -19.44
N LYS A 310 -8.88 22.49 -18.77
CA LYS A 310 -9.00 23.90 -18.35
C LYS A 310 -8.48 24.11 -16.93
N VAL A 311 -8.02 25.33 -16.65
CA VAL A 311 -7.40 25.71 -15.37
C VAL A 311 -7.94 27.05 -14.89
N ASN A 312 -8.40 27.10 -13.64
CA ASN A 312 -8.72 28.36 -12.97
C ASN A 312 -7.47 28.93 -12.30
N LYS A 313 -7.26 30.25 -12.39
CA LYS A 313 -6.20 30.95 -11.65
C LYS A 313 -6.21 30.63 -10.16
N VAL A 314 -5.02 30.64 -9.55
CA VAL A 314 -4.83 30.38 -8.11
C VAL A 314 -5.72 31.25 -7.22
N SER A 315 -5.87 32.54 -7.58
CA SER A 315 -6.70 33.52 -6.84
C SER A 315 -8.18 33.17 -6.78
N SER A 316 -8.66 32.31 -7.68
CA SER A 316 -10.08 31.97 -7.83
C SER A 316 -10.50 30.76 -7.01
N VAL A 317 -9.56 30.15 -6.26
CA VAL A 317 -9.78 28.88 -5.54
C VAL A 317 -9.24 28.98 -4.11
N ASN A 318 -10.03 28.53 -3.14
CA ASN A 318 -9.59 28.41 -1.75
C ASN A 318 -8.47 27.36 -1.63
N HIS A 319 -7.31 27.78 -1.13
CA HIS A 319 -6.14 26.92 -0.94
C HIS A 319 -5.43 27.22 0.37
N ASN A 320 -4.54 26.31 0.79
CA ASN A 320 -3.67 26.48 1.95
C ASN A 320 -2.18 26.63 1.58
N PHE A 321 -1.90 27.12 0.37
CA PHE A 321 -0.53 27.38 -0.08
C PHE A 321 0.04 28.66 0.55
N PRO A 322 1.34 28.69 0.90
CA PRO A 322 1.99 29.88 1.44
C PRO A 322 1.95 31.07 0.44
N PRO A 323 1.81 32.32 0.91
CA PRO A 323 1.78 33.49 0.03
C PRO A 323 3.00 33.63 -0.89
N HIS A 324 4.20 33.32 -0.41
CA HIS A 324 5.42 33.38 -1.23
C HIS A 324 5.46 32.30 -2.32
N VAL A 325 4.83 31.14 -2.09
CA VAL A 325 4.69 30.09 -3.11
C VAL A 325 3.68 30.52 -4.18
N VAL A 326 2.58 31.16 -3.80
CA VAL A 326 1.60 31.71 -4.75
C VAL A 326 2.23 32.80 -5.60
N GLN A 327 3.03 33.70 -5.00
CA GLN A 327 3.78 34.71 -5.73
C GLN A 327 4.75 34.08 -6.74
N ALA A 328 5.50 33.05 -6.33
CA ALA A 328 6.43 32.37 -7.22
C ALA A 328 5.72 31.62 -8.36
N ALA A 329 4.52 31.08 -8.12
CA ALA A 329 3.68 30.50 -9.16
C ALA A 329 3.21 31.53 -10.18
N GLN A 330 2.87 32.76 -9.74
CA GLN A 330 2.54 33.86 -10.66
C GLN A 330 3.75 34.31 -11.49
N VAL A 331 4.92 34.45 -10.86
CA VAL A 331 6.17 34.76 -11.59
C VAL A 331 6.48 33.69 -12.65
N PHE A 332 6.18 32.43 -12.36
CA PHE A 332 6.29 31.35 -13.33
C PHE A 332 5.24 31.44 -14.44
N GLU A 333 3.98 31.76 -14.10
CA GLU A 333 2.90 32.01 -15.08
C GLU A 333 3.31 33.08 -16.11
N ASP A 334 3.81 34.22 -15.63
CA ASP A 334 4.25 35.32 -16.48
C ASP A 334 5.41 34.90 -17.40
N ALA A 335 6.33 34.07 -16.87
CA ALA A 335 7.46 33.55 -17.63
C ALA A 335 7.05 32.57 -18.74
N ILE A 336 6.17 31.61 -18.44
CA ILE A 336 5.75 30.59 -19.42
C ILE A 336 4.86 31.17 -20.52
N GLN A 337 4.08 32.23 -20.23
CA GLN A 337 3.36 33.00 -21.26
C GLN A 337 4.34 33.67 -22.25
N GLY A 338 5.56 34.00 -21.81
CA GLY A 338 6.62 34.52 -22.67
C GLY A 338 7.41 33.46 -23.45
N MET A 339 7.45 32.20 -22.96
CA MET A 339 8.20 31.09 -23.56
C MET A 339 7.48 30.43 -24.75
N GLU A 340 6.16 30.60 -24.88
CA GLU A 340 5.40 30.00 -25.98
C GLU A 340 5.01 31.00 -27.06
N LYS A 341 5.73 30.94 -28.19
CA LYS A 341 5.28 31.48 -29.47
C LYS A 341 5.45 30.45 -30.57
N VAL A 342 4.62 29.41 -30.56
CA VAL A 342 4.46 28.52 -31.72
C VAL A 342 3.08 28.78 -32.30
N SER A 343 3.04 29.58 -33.37
CA SER A 343 1.85 29.74 -34.21
C SER A 343 1.79 28.55 -35.18
N ASP A 344 0.68 27.82 -35.20
CA ASP A 344 0.42 26.92 -36.32
C ASP A 344 0.23 27.75 -37.62
N LYS A 345 0.23 27.10 -38.79
CA LYS A 345 -0.01 27.72 -40.10
C LYS A 345 -1.33 28.51 -40.16
N ASP A 346 -2.28 28.20 -39.28
CA ASP A 346 -3.57 28.87 -39.12
C ASP A 346 -3.60 29.95 -38.01
N GLY A 347 -2.45 30.26 -37.39
CA GLY A 347 -2.34 31.27 -36.32
C GLY A 347 -2.82 30.81 -34.94
N ILE A 348 -3.20 29.54 -34.78
CA ILE A 348 -3.64 28.97 -33.50
C ILE A 348 -2.41 28.57 -32.67
N VAL A 349 -2.26 29.14 -31.47
CA VAL A 349 -1.21 28.75 -30.51
C VAL A 349 -1.67 27.51 -29.75
N GLN A 350 -0.90 26.41 -29.83
CA GLN A 350 -1.21 25.17 -29.10
C GLN A 350 -0.35 25.00 -27.86
N TYR A 351 -0.97 25.18 -26.70
CA TYR A 351 -0.37 25.07 -25.37
C TYR A 351 -0.40 23.65 -24.79
N LYS A 352 -0.12 22.63 -25.62
CA LYS A 352 -0.25 21.22 -25.21
C LYS A 352 0.97 20.66 -24.47
N PHE A 353 1.98 21.50 -24.26
CA PHE A 353 3.25 21.09 -23.68
C PHE A 353 3.24 21.13 -22.16
N TRP A 354 2.60 22.10 -21.53
CA TRP A 354 2.57 22.22 -20.07
C TRP A 354 1.46 21.40 -19.44
N HIS A 355 1.71 20.84 -18.26
CA HIS A 355 0.73 20.00 -17.56
C HIS A 355 0.57 20.36 -16.09
N GLU A 356 1.68 20.41 -15.36
CA GLU A 356 1.63 20.56 -13.91
C GLU A 356 2.89 21.25 -13.39
N LEU A 357 2.73 22.06 -12.35
CA LEU A 357 3.81 22.64 -11.59
C LEU A 357 3.64 22.20 -10.14
N VAL A 358 4.68 21.59 -9.58
CA VAL A 358 4.74 21.34 -8.14
C VAL A 358 5.86 22.19 -7.55
N ILE A 359 5.52 23.03 -6.58
CA ILE A 359 6.47 23.85 -5.84
C ILE A 359 6.61 23.27 -4.44
N ARG A 360 7.84 22.97 -4.03
CA ARG A 360 8.17 22.66 -2.64
C ARG A 360 8.87 23.85 -2.00
N THR A 361 8.53 24.14 -0.74
CA THR A 361 9.20 25.14 0.09
C THR A 361 9.73 24.53 1.38
N ASN A 362 10.80 25.11 1.93
CA ASN A 362 11.29 24.83 3.28
C ASN A 362 10.94 25.97 4.26
N HIS A 363 11.36 25.85 5.52
CA HIS A 363 11.21 26.90 6.54
C HIS A 363 11.97 28.20 6.18
N ALA A 364 13.09 28.10 5.47
CA ALA A 364 13.87 29.24 4.98
C ALA A 364 13.24 29.97 3.78
N ARG A 365 12.09 29.47 3.30
CA ARG A 365 11.35 29.97 2.12
C ARG A 365 12.08 29.80 0.79
N ASP A 366 13.04 28.88 0.73
CA ASP A 366 13.66 28.45 -0.52
C ASP A 366 12.69 27.58 -1.32
N LEU A 367 12.70 27.72 -2.64
CA LEU A 367 11.73 27.08 -3.52
C LEU A 367 12.40 26.10 -4.50
N MET A 368 11.85 24.89 -4.55
CA MET A 368 12.18 23.87 -5.54
C MET A 368 10.99 23.66 -6.45
N PHE A 369 11.19 23.88 -7.75
CA PHE A 369 10.16 23.70 -8.77
C PHE A 369 10.29 22.31 -9.41
N MET A 370 9.17 21.67 -9.64
CA MET A 370 9.05 20.43 -10.42
C MET A 370 8.01 20.68 -11.52
N VAL A 371 8.51 20.87 -12.72
CA VAL A 371 7.76 21.19 -13.93
C VAL A 371 7.45 19.91 -14.67
N TYR A 372 6.17 19.66 -14.92
CA TYR A 372 5.69 18.50 -15.65
C TYR A 372 5.15 18.95 -17.00
N VAL A 373 5.63 18.30 -18.05
CA VAL A 373 5.31 18.60 -19.45
C VAL A 373 4.79 17.35 -20.17
N GLN A 374 4.06 17.50 -21.26
CA GLN A 374 3.65 16.42 -22.16
C GLN A 374 4.47 16.51 -23.45
N SER A 375 4.97 15.37 -23.96
CA SER A 375 5.64 15.33 -25.27
C SER A 375 5.29 14.08 -26.05
N PRO A 376 5.00 14.18 -27.37
CA PRO A 376 5.03 13.05 -28.29
C PRO A 376 6.46 12.48 -28.40
N GLN A 377 6.58 11.18 -28.67
CA GLN A 377 7.77 10.36 -28.39
C GLN A 377 9.02 10.63 -29.25
N GLU A 378 8.94 11.28 -30.41
CA GLU A 378 10.09 11.38 -31.35
C GLU A 378 10.80 12.74 -31.37
N THR A 379 10.20 13.81 -30.83
CA THR A 379 10.80 15.18 -30.77
C THR A 379 11.14 15.63 -29.36
N ALA A 380 11.00 14.75 -28.37
CA ALA A 380 11.09 15.09 -26.95
C ALA A 380 12.48 15.57 -26.53
N GLU A 381 13.56 14.95 -27.01
CA GLU A 381 14.91 15.25 -26.49
C GLU A 381 15.40 16.67 -26.84
N GLU A 382 15.25 17.09 -28.10
CA GLU A 382 15.65 18.43 -28.54
C GLU A 382 14.77 19.51 -27.89
N ARG A 383 13.45 19.29 -27.82
CA ARG A 383 12.55 20.20 -27.12
C ARG A 383 12.88 20.31 -25.64
N MET A 384 13.23 19.20 -24.99
CA MET A 384 13.62 19.20 -23.58
C MET A 384 14.94 19.92 -23.34
N LYS A 385 15.93 19.78 -24.23
CA LYS A 385 17.16 20.58 -24.18
C LYS A 385 16.85 22.07 -24.28
N HIS A 386 16.02 22.46 -25.24
CA HIS A 386 15.59 23.85 -25.39
C HIS A 386 14.84 24.36 -24.17
N LEU A 387 13.91 23.56 -23.62
CA LEU A 387 13.20 23.89 -22.38
C LEU A 387 14.19 24.11 -21.22
N HIS A 388 15.21 23.27 -21.10
CA HIS A 388 16.22 23.43 -20.05
C HIS A 388 16.99 24.73 -20.19
N GLU A 389 17.25 25.20 -21.41
CA GLU A 389 17.84 26.52 -21.68
C GLU A 389 16.88 27.65 -21.29
N GLU A 390 15.61 27.58 -21.69
CA GLU A 390 14.57 28.55 -21.31
C GLU A 390 14.40 28.64 -19.79
N LEU A 391 14.36 27.50 -19.09
CA LEU A 391 14.24 27.43 -17.64
C LEU A 391 15.50 27.93 -16.92
N LYS A 392 16.69 27.78 -17.51
CA LYS A 392 17.93 28.38 -16.98
C LYS A 392 17.89 29.90 -17.06
N VAL A 393 17.46 30.46 -18.19
CA VAL A 393 17.27 31.91 -18.35
C VAL A 393 16.26 32.44 -17.33
N PHE A 394 15.13 31.74 -17.15
CA PHE A 394 14.17 32.08 -16.11
C PHE A 394 14.77 32.02 -14.70
N PHE A 395 15.50 30.95 -14.39
CA PHE A 395 16.16 30.78 -13.08
C PHE A 395 17.14 31.91 -12.76
N GLU A 396 17.84 32.46 -13.77
CA GLU A 396 18.78 33.57 -13.62
C GLU A 396 18.11 34.95 -13.57
N SER A 397 16.81 35.04 -13.86
CA SER A 397 16.05 36.30 -13.82
C SER A 397 15.98 36.89 -12.40
N GLU A 398 15.85 38.22 -12.32
CA GLU A 398 15.73 38.91 -11.04
C GLU A 398 14.46 38.52 -10.29
N ASP A 399 13.37 38.20 -10.98
CA ASP A 399 12.13 37.79 -10.34
C ASP A 399 12.21 36.38 -9.75
N ALA A 400 12.89 35.45 -10.42
CA ALA A 400 13.18 34.12 -9.86
C ALA A 400 14.08 34.21 -8.61
N LYS A 401 15.10 35.07 -8.63
CA LYS A 401 15.97 35.33 -7.48
C LYS A 401 15.22 35.95 -6.30
N LYS A 402 14.35 36.94 -6.54
CA LYS A 402 13.50 37.54 -5.48
C LYS A 402 12.59 36.49 -4.83
N CYS A 403 12.10 35.53 -5.60
CA CYS A 403 11.30 34.40 -5.11
C CYS A 403 12.12 33.31 -4.40
N ARG A 404 13.46 33.41 -4.35
CA ARG A 404 14.35 32.40 -3.77
C ARG A 404 14.18 31.01 -4.39
N ILE A 405 14.02 30.95 -5.72
CA ILE A 405 14.02 29.68 -6.43
C ILE A 405 15.45 29.11 -6.42
N THR A 406 15.63 27.94 -5.83
CA THR A 406 16.94 27.28 -5.69
C THR A 406 17.15 26.16 -6.68
N SER A 407 16.07 25.61 -7.24
CA SER A 407 16.17 24.59 -8.29
C SER A 407 14.90 24.41 -9.11
N ILE A 408 15.09 23.94 -10.33
CA ILE A 408 14.03 23.57 -11.26
C ILE A 408 14.31 22.17 -11.79
N TYR A 409 13.33 21.28 -11.60
CA TYR A 409 13.28 19.95 -12.16
C TYR A 409 12.25 19.88 -13.27
N THR A 410 12.47 18.98 -14.22
CA THR A 410 11.52 18.69 -15.29
C THR A 410 11.18 17.21 -15.34
N LYS A 411 9.94 16.88 -15.71
CA LYS A 411 9.53 15.52 -16.02
C LYS A 411 8.55 15.49 -17.19
N VAL A 412 8.81 14.61 -18.16
CA VAL A 412 7.86 14.32 -19.23
C VAL A 412 6.80 13.34 -18.73
N THR A 413 5.55 13.66 -19.00
CA THR A 413 4.35 12.86 -18.72
C THR A 413 3.79 12.34 -20.04
N HIS A 414 3.19 11.14 -20.05
CA HIS A 414 2.72 10.40 -21.25
C HIS A 414 3.76 9.59 -22.06
N THR A 415 4.67 8.92 -21.35
CA THR A 415 5.35 7.73 -21.90
C THR A 415 4.61 6.45 -21.49
N PRO A 416 4.61 5.37 -22.30
CA PRO A 416 4.15 4.06 -21.87
C PRO A 416 4.77 3.70 -20.52
N ALA A 417 4.04 3.02 -19.63
CA ALA A 417 4.44 2.77 -18.23
C ALA A 417 5.85 2.14 -18.03
N TYR A 418 6.43 1.58 -19.08
CA TYR A 418 7.79 1.04 -19.13
C TYR A 418 8.90 2.10 -19.27
N ILE A 419 8.63 3.29 -19.82
CA ILE A 419 9.59 4.42 -19.97
C ILE A 419 9.18 5.56 -19.02
N ALA A 420 8.97 5.26 -17.74
CA ALA A 420 8.74 6.32 -16.76
C ALA A 420 10.04 7.12 -16.56
N GLN A 421 10.20 8.24 -17.26
CA GLN A 421 11.35 9.11 -17.06
C GLN A 421 11.34 9.66 -15.62
N GLN A 422 12.50 9.58 -14.97
CA GLN A 422 12.73 10.15 -13.65
C GLN A 422 12.74 11.69 -13.74
N LEU A 423 12.47 12.37 -12.61
CA LEU A 423 12.64 13.82 -12.54
C LEU A 423 14.10 14.17 -12.84
N THR A 424 14.31 15.06 -13.81
CA THR A 424 15.65 15.52 -14.23
C THR A 424 15.89 16.93 -13.71
N LEU A 425 17.04 17.17 -13.10
CA LEU A 425 17.45 18.51 -12.65
C LEU A 425 17.83 19.35 -13.87
N ALA A 426 17.08 20.43 -14.15
CA ALA A 426 17.41 21.36 -15.23
C ALA A 426 18.46 22.38 -14.77
N VAL A 427 18.32 22.91 -13.55
CA VAL A 427 19.23 23.92 -12.96
C VAL A 427 19.10 23.98 -11.44
N GLY A 428 20.19 24.35 -10.76
CA GLY A 428 20.22 24.65 -9.32
C GLY A 428 20.61 23.48 -8.42
N SER A 429 20.16 23.54 -7.15
CA SER A 429 20.48 22.55 -6.12
C SER A 429 19.67 21.24 -6.27
N PRO A 430 20.29 20.05 -6.07
CA PRO A 430 19.57 18.79 -6.16
C PRO A 430 18.62 18.47 -4.98
N TYR A 431 18.60 19.32 -3.96
CA TYR A 431 17.75 19.16 -2.76
C TYR A 431 17.44 20.51 -2.12
N LEU A 432 16.39 20.53 -1.28
CA LEU A 432 16.17 21.60 -0.31
C LEU A 432 16.70 21.17 1.05
N GLU A 433 17.40 22.05 1.75
CA GLU A 433 17.76 21.82 3.14
C GLU A 433 16.58 22.16 4.06
N GLU A 434 16.31 21.31 5.04
CA GLU A 434 15.28 21.55 6.05
C GLU A 434 15.79 21.13 7.43
N THR A 435 15.38 21.84 8.47
CA THR A 435 15.71 21.51 9.86
C THR A 435 14.44 21.20 10.66
N VAL A 436 14.37 19.98 11.20
CA VAL A 436 13.24 19.49 11.99
C VAL A 436 13.77 18.90 13.30
N LEU A 437 13.38 19.46 14.45
CA LEU A 437 13.82 19.00 15.78
C LEU A 437 15.36 18.95 15.92
N ASP A 438 16.01 20.01 15.43
CA ASP A 438 17.47 20.18 15.39
C ASP A 438 18.19 19.06 14.61
N LEU A 439 17.49 18.47 13.63
CA LEU A 439 18.05 17.52 12.67
C LEU A 439 17.93 18.10 11.26
N LYS A 440 19.01 18.01 10.50
CA LYS A 440 19.12 18.49 9.13
C LYS A 440 18.70 17.39 8.15
N PHE A 441 17.93 17.77 7.13
CA PHE A 441 17.44 16.88 6.08
C PHE A 441 17.65 17.49 4.70
N GLN A 442 17.93 16.65 3.72
CA GLN A 442 17.97 16.99 2.31
C GLN A 442 16.70 16.49 1.63
N LEU A 443 15.73 17.39 1.44
CA LEU A 443 14.45 17.06 0.83
C LEU A 443 14.60 16.92 -0.68
N LEU A 444 14.64 15.68 -1.17
CA LEU A 444 14.65 15.36 -2.60
C LEU A 444 13.27 15.56 -3.25
N PRO A 445 13.17 15.93 -4.54
CA PRO A 445 11.88 16.17 -5.22
C PRO A 445 10.84 15.07 -5.03
N SER A 446 11.27 13.81 -5.14
CA SER A 446 10.44 12.61 -5.02
C SER A 446 10.16 12.18 -3.58
N MET A 447 10.89 12.73 -2.60
CA MET A 447 10.77 12.34 -1.20
C MET A 447 9.37 12.66 -0.66
N HIS A 448 8.79 11.71 0.05
CA HIS A 448 7.55 11.90 0.78
C HIS A 448 7.89 12.48 2.16
N PHE A 449 7.55 13.76 2.35
CA PHE A 449 7.60 14.45 3.63
C PHE A 449 6.18 14.85 4.02
N TRP A 450 5.86 14.89 5.32
CA TRP A 450 4.53 15.34 5.76
C TRP A 450 4.28 16.76 5.27
N ASN A 451 3.09 17.04 4.76
CA ASN A 451 2.83 18.32 4.09
C ASN A 451 2.89 19.56 5.00
N ASN A 452 3.22 19.39 6.29
CA ASN A 452 3.31 20.43 7.30
C ASN A 452 4.45 20.12 8.28
N ILE A 453 5.41 21.04 8.42
CA ILE A 453 6.62 20.84 9.27
C ILE A 453 6.26 20.84 10.77
N HIS A 454 5.37 21.73 11.22
CA HIS A 454 4.89 21.71 12.62
C HIS A 454 4.31 20.35 12.98
N ALA A 455 3.44 19.83 12.13
CA ALA A 455 2.80 18.54 12.35
C ALA A 455 3.81 17.39 12.38
N ALA A 456 4.85 17.43 11.53
CA ALA A 456 5.98 16.49 11.59
C ALA A 456 6.65 16.50 12.98
N LYS A 457 6.96 17.69 13.50
CA LYS A 457 7.53 17.87 14.84
C LYS A 457 6.61 17.30 15.92
N MET A 458 5.31 17.58 15.84
CA MET A 458 4.32 17.14 16.82
C MET A 458 4.12 15.62 16.80
N VAL A 459 4.15 14.99 15.62
CA VAL A 459 4.11 13.53 15.49
C VAL A 459 5.31 12.90 16.21
N CYS A 460 6.52 13.38 15.94
CA CYS A 460 7.73 12.89 16.61
C CYS A 460 7.66 13.04 18.14
N LYS A 461 7.27 14.22 18.64
CA LYS A 461 7.09 14.46 20.08
C LYS A 461 6.06 13.53 20.70
N GLY A 462 4.88 13.42 20.08
CA GLY A 462 3.81 12.55 20.55
C GLY A 462 4.21 11.07 20.60
N ILE A 463 5.01 10.59 19.64
CA ILE A 463 5.55 9.23 19.68
C ILE A 463 6.50 9.05 20.87
N GLY A 464 7.41 10.01 21.10
CA GLY A 464 8.31 10.00 22.26
C GLY A 464 7.56 9.93 23.58
N ASP A 465 6.50 10.74 23.73
CA ASP A 465 5.64 10.78 24.91
C ASP A 465 4.91 9.46 25.15
N LEU A 466 4.36 8.85 24.09
CA LEU A 466 3.64 7.58 24.18
C LEU A 466 4.54 6.39 24.53
N LEU A 467 5.79 6.40 24.05
CA LEU A 467 6.71 5.29 24.28
C LEU A 467 7.40 5.35 25.64
N ALA A 468 7.54 6.53 26.24
CA ALA A 468 8.28 6.75 27.50
C ALA A 468 9.68 6.12 27.45
N LEU A 469 10.46 6.55 26.45
CA LEU A 469 11.77 5.98 26.13
C LEU A 469 12.83 6.24 27.21
N SER A 470 13.84 5.36 27.23
CA SER A 470 15.06 5.54 28.01
C SER A 470 16.22 4.84 27.30
N LYS A 471 17.45 5.07 27.76
CA LYS A 471 18.65 4.40 27.26
C LYS A 471 18.69 2.88 27.45
N LYS A 472 17.67 2.29 28.11
CA LYS A 472 17.51 0.84 28.32
C LYS A 472 16.44 0.23 27.40
N ILE A 473 15.95 0.97 26.41
CA ILE A 473 14.89 0.54 25.50
C ILE A 473 15.40 0.60 24.06
N THR A 474 15.23 -0.51 23.34
CA THR A 474 15.39 -0.60 21.88
C THR A 474 14.08 -0.15 21.20
N VAL A 475 14.17 0.68 20.17
CA VAL A 475 13.03 1.05 19.33
C VAL A 475 13.11 0.30 18.00
N LEU A 476 12.07 -0.46 17.66
CA LEU A 476 11.90 -1.04 16.32
C LEU A 476 11.03 -0.10 15.48
N GLU A 477 11.58 0.50 14.43
CA GLU A 477 10.84 1.42 13.55
C GLU A 477 10.53 0.74 12.22
N VAL A 478 9.24 0.48 11.96
CA VAL A 478 8.77 -0.15 10.73
C VAL A 478 8.17 0.90 9.79
N GLY A 479 8.79 1.07 8.62
CA GLY A 479 8.46 2.09 7.64
C GLY A 479 9.17 3.42 7.88
N CYS A 480 10.50 3.38 8.09
CA CYS A 480 11.27 4.56 8.52
C CYS A 480 11.31 5.71 7.50
N GLY A 481 10.98 5.46 6.22
CA GLY A 481 11.08 6.46 5.17
C GLY A 481 12.49 7.06 5.11
N PHE A 482 12.58 8.39 5.16
CA PHE A 482 13.86 9.12 5.17
C PHE A 482 14.49 9.26 6.57
N GLY A 483 13.94 8.62 7.61
CA GLY A 483 14.59 8.44 8.91
C GLY A 483 14.23 9.43 10.03
N LEU A 484 13.31 10.39 9.81
CA LEU A 484 13.03 11.46 10.78
C LEU A 484 12.67 10.97 12.19
N ILE A 485 11.71 10.04 12.33
CA ILE A 485 11.26 9.57 13.64
C ILE A 485 12.40 8.81 14.34
N GLY A 486 13.00 7.83 13.68
CA GLY A 486 14.13 7.07 14.23
C GLY A 486 15.29 7.96 14.69
N LEU A 487 15.70 8.92 13.87
CA LEU A 487 16.78 9.86 14.21
C LEU A 487 16.43 10.70 15.44
N TYR A 488 15.21 11.23 15.50
CA TYR A 488 14.75 11.99 16.67
C TYR A 488 14.77 11.15 17.95
N LEU A 489 14.24 9.92 17.89
CA LEU A 489 14.12 9.05 19.06
C LEU A 489 15.45 8.44 19.50
N SER A 490 16.46 8.36 18.62
CA SER A 490 17.82 7.91 18.97
C SER A 490 18.45 8.74 20.09
N LYS A 491 18.08 10.03 20.19
CA LYS A 491 18.51 10.92 21.29
C LYS A 491 18.04 10.40 22.65
N MET A 492 16.90 9.68 22.71
CA MET A 492 16.26 9.21 23.94
C MET A 492 16.39 7.69 24.18
N ALA A 493 16.35 6.89 23.12
CA ALA A 493 16.45 5.43 23.16
C ALA A 493 17.89 4.94 23.40
N GLY A 494 18.01 3.67 23.79
CA GLY A 494 19.31 2.99 23.85
C GLY A 494 19.85 2.71 22.45
N GLU A 495 18.98 2.22 21.57
CA GLU A 495 19.24 2.03 20.15
C GLU A 495 17.93 2.11 19.35
N VAL A 496 18.04 2.40 18.07
CA VAL A 496 16.93 2.38 17.12
C VAL A 496 17.27 1.44 15.96
N LEU A 497 16.40 0.45 15.72
CA LEU A 497 16.52 -0.51 14.62
C LEU A 497 15.39 -0.21 13.62
N SER A 498 15.74 0.47 12.53
CA SER A 498 14.80 1.00 11.54
C SER A 498 14.79 0.14 10.27
N MET A 499 13.62 -0.12 9.72
CA MET A 499 13.46 -0.92 8.51
C MET A 499 12.44 -0.36 7.53
N ASP A 500 12.77 -0.45 6.24
CA ASP A 500 11.92 -0.05 5.13
C ASP A 500 12.50 -0.64 3.81
N ALA A 501 11.89 -0.33 2.68
CA ALA A 501 12.46 -0.66 1.37
C ALA A 501 13.86 -0.04 1.17
N ASP A 502 14.73 -0.69 0.41
CA ASP A 502 16.15 -0.34 0.29
C ASP A 502 16.41 1.12 -0.08
N HIS A 503 15.61 1.68 -0.99
CA HIS A 503 15.74 3.07 -1.41
C HIS A 503 15.42 4.07 -0.28
N PHE A 504 14.44 3.78 0.58
CA PHE A 504 14.15 4.61 1.76
C PHE A 504 15.27 4.50 2.80
N VAL A 505 15.73 3.28 3.05
CA VAL A 505 16.83 3.01 3.97
C VAL A 505 18.14 3.69 3.53
N ALA A 506 18.45 3.72 2.23
CA ALA A 506 19.60 4.44 1.70
C ALA A 506 19.53 5.95 2.00
N GLU A 507 18.36 6.56 1.84
CA GLU A 507 18.14 7.98 2.18
C GLU A 507 18.20 8.23 3.69
N ALA A 508 17.64 7.33 4.50
CA ALA A 508 17.71 7.45 5.96
C ALA A 508 19.15 7.37 6.49
N ARG A 509 20.01 6.53 5.89
CA ARG A 509 21.45 6.46 6.23
C ARG A 509 22.17 7.76 5.93
N LYS A 510 21.95 8.36 4.76
CA LYS A 510 22.53 9.67 4.41
C LYS A 510 22.16 10.74 5.43
N HIS A 511 20.90 10.77 5.88
CA HIS A 511 20.49 11.70 6.93
C HIS A 511 21.08 11.38 8.30
N ALA A 512 21.27 10.12 8.65
CA ALA A 512 21.97 9.75 9.88
C ALA A 512 23.41 10.27 9.87
N GLU A 513 24.13 10.06 8.77
CA GLU A 513 25.49 10.56 8.54
C GLU A 513 25.54 12.08 8.59
N LEU A 514 24.63 12.77 7.89
CA LEU A 514 24.50 14.23 7.89
C LEU A 514 24.33 14.82 9.30
N ASN A 515 23.68 14.08 10.20
CA ASN A 515 23.44 14.50 11.57
C ASN A 515 24.44 13.91 12.59
N GLY A 516 25.44 13.14 12.15
CA GLY A 516 26.40 12.47 13.03
C GLY A 516 25.75 11.48 14.01
N VAL A 517 24.60 10.89 13.65
CA VAL A 517 23.83 9.99 14.52
C VAL A 517 24.27 8.54 14.28
N THR A 518 24.88 7.92 15.29
CA THR A 518 25.31 6.51 15.26
C THR A 518 24.34 5.55 15.98
N GLY A 519 23.35 6.09 16.70
CA GLY A 519 22.37 5.32 17.48
C GLY A 519 21.25 4.65 16.67
N CYS A 520 21.31 4.73 15.33
CA CYS A 520 20.33 4.14 14.41
C CYS A 520 20.99 3.09 13.50
N GLN A 521 20.39 1.91 13.41
CA GLN A 521 20.76 0.86 12.45
C GLN A 521 19.62 0.68 11.45
N TYR A 522 19.97 0.51 10.16
CA TYR A 522 18.99 0.46 9.07
C TYR A 522 19.01 -0.85 8.29
N PHE A 523 17.82 -1.44 8.09
CA PHE A 523 17.62 -2.74 7.46
C PHE A 523 16.68 -2.61 6.25
N GLY A 524 17.21 -2.90 5.06
CA GLY A 524 16.46 -2.87 3.81
C GLY A 524 15.68 -4.15 3.56
N GLY A 525 14.44 -4.03 3.09
CA GLY A 525 13.61 -5.16 2.67
C GLY A 525 12.16 -5.05 3.14
N LYS A 526 11.37 -6.10 2.90
CA LYS A 526 9.98 -6.13 3.39
C LYS A 526 9.97 -6.34 4.90
N PRO A 527 9.18 -5.58 5.67
CA PRO A 527 9.15 -5.72 7.13
C PRO A 527 8.87 -7.13 7.65
N GLU A 528 8.00 -7.89 6.98
CA GLU A 528 7.72 -9.29 7.36
C GLU A 528 8.91 -10.25 7.18
N GLU A 529 9.85 -9.94 6.29
CA GLU A 529 11.05 -10.73 6.03
C GLU A 529 12.21 -10.26 6.94
N VAL A 530 12.26 -8.97 7.24
CA VAL A 530 13.36 -8.32 7.97
C VAL A 530 13.19 -8.41 9.49
N LEU A 531 11.96 -8.32 10.00
CA LEU A 531 11.67 -8.31 11.45
C LEU A 531 12.28 -9.48 12.23
N PRO A 532 12.22 -10.75 11.76
CA PRO A 532 12.84 -11.88 12.47
C PRO A 532 14.35 -11.68 12.67
N THR A 533 15.06 -11.20 11.66
CA THR A 533 16.50 -10.92 11.72
C THR A 533 16.80 -9.71 12.61
N VAL A 534 15.98 -8.67 12.56
CA VAL A 534 16.14 -7.49 13.42
C VAL A 534 15.90 -7.85 14.90
N ALA A 535 14.97 -8.76 15.18
CA ALA A 535 14.67 -9.20 16.54
C ALA A 535 15.89 -9.81 17.25
N THR A 536 16.79 -10.49 16.53
CA THR A 536 18.02 -11.07 17.11
C THR A 536 19.08 -10.01 17.43
N LYS A 537 18.96 -8.80 16.90
CA LYS A 537 19.87 -7.68 17.14
C LYS A 537 19.46 -6.79 18.31
N ILE A 538 18.33 -7.04 18.94
CA ILE A 538 17.88 -6.28 20.12
C ILE A 538 18.88 -6.52 21.25
N THR A 539 19.58 -5.47 21.66
CA THR A 539 20.58 -5.53 22.75
C THR A 539 20.00 -5.14 24.10
N CYS A 540 18.95 -4.32 24.14
CA CYS A 540 18.31 -3.92 25.38
C CYS A 540 17.31 -4.97 25.91
N ASN A 541 17.13 -4.98 27.24
CA ASN A 541 16.18 -5.89 27.91
C ASN A 541 14.71 -5.66 27.52
N LYS A 542 14.37 -4.46 27.03
CA LYS A 542 13.01 -4.07 26.64
C LYS A 542 13.05 -3.45 25.26
N ALA A 543 12.00 -3.72 24.48
CA ALA A 543 11.79 -3.09 23.19
C ALA A 543 10.40 -2.43 23.12
N CYS A 544 10.31 -1.42 22.26
CA CYS A 544 9.07 -0.81 21.80
C CYS A 544 9.10 -0.77 20.28
N ALA A 545 7.95 -0.58 19.66
CA ALA A 545 7.87 -0.50 18.21
C ALA A 545 7.04 0.68 17.71
N ILE A 546 7.36 1.13 16.51
CA ILE A 546 6.62 2.14 15.76
C ILE A 546 6.26 1.52 14.43
N VAL A 547 5.00 1.67 14.02
CA VAL A 547 4.53 1.21 12.72
C VAL A 547 3.90 2.39 12.01
N ILE A 548 4.54 2.83 10.92
CA ILE A 548 4.03 3.91 10.10
C ILE A 548 3.08 3.31 9.06
N SER A 549 1.80 3.61 9.23
CA SER A 549 0.69 3.17 8.40
C SER A 549 0.26 4.28 7.45
N SER A 550 0.84 4.28 6.25
CA SER A 550 0.40 5.13 5.13
C SER A 550 0.00 4.27 3.93
N SER A 551 -0.79 4.82 3.01
CA SER A 551 -1.21 4.12 1.79
C SER A 551 -0.05 3.68 0.89
N ASN A 552 1.15 4.19 1.13
CA ASN A 552 2.31 3.99 0.24
C ASN A 552 3.37 3.05 0.86
N HIS A 553 3.14 2.49 2.04
CA HIS A 553 4.10 1.61 2.71
C HIS A 553 3.54 0.19 2.89
N SER A 554 4.37 -0.82 2.58
CA SER A 554 4.11 -2.23 2.85
C SER A 554 4.17 -2.59 4.35
N SER A 555 4.59 -1.64 5.19
CA SER A 555 4.78 -1.73 6.65
C SER A 555 3.57 -2.20 7.45
N THR A 556 2.36 -2.05 6.91
CA THR A 556 1.11 -2.43 7.59
C THR A 556 0.59 -3.80 7.22
N CYS A 557 1.37 -4.58 6.46
CA CYS A 557 0.95 -5.90 6.07
C CYS A 557 0.67 -6.76 7.32
N ALA A 558 -0.37 -7.59 7.24
CA ALA A 558 -0.75 -8.44 8.36
C ALA A 558 0.40 -9.38 8.78
N LYS A 559 1.32 -9.72 7.87
CA LYS A 559 2.49 -10.56 8.16
C LYS A 559 3.47 -9.82 9.10
N ALA A 560 3.83 -8.57 8.83
CA ALA A 560 4.72 -7.78 9.69
C ALA A 560 4.17 -7.59 11.11
N MET A 561 2.86 -7.34 11.24
CA MET A 561 2.23 -7.23 12.57
C MET A 561 2.28 -8.56 13.34
N LYS A 562 2.23 -9.71 12.65
CA LYS A 562 2.40 -11.02 13.27
C LYS A 562 3.83 -11.22 13.74
N GLU A 563 4.83 -10.92 12.91
CA GLU A 563 6.24 -11.00 13.30
C GLU A 563 6.53 -10.11 14.50
N LEU A 564 6.01 -8.88 14.52
CA LEU A 564 6.19 -7.96 15.64
C LEU A 564 5.67 -8.54 16.96
N ARG A 565 4.54 -9.26 16.92
CA ARG A 565 3.98 -9.89 18.11
C ARG A 565 4.82 -11.05 18.64
N ARG A 566 5.57 -11.73 17.76
CA ARG A 566 6.47 -12.83 18.13
C ARG A 566 7.69 -12.36 18.92
N ILE A 567 8.01 -11.07 18.89
CA ILE A 567 9.15 -10.51 19.62
C ILE A 567 8.72 -10.23 21.08
N PRO A 568 9.08 -11.08 22.07
CA PRO A 568 8.57 -10.96 23.44
C PRO A 568 9.05 -9.67 24.14
N GLN A 569 10.19 -9.12 23.75
CA GLN A 569 10.74 -7.87 24.29
C GLN A 569 9.85 -6.66 23.97
N VAL A 570 9.07 -6.70 22.88
CA VAL A 570 8.21 -5.59 22.46
C VAL A 570 6.98 -5.53 23.36
N ARG A 571 6.89 -4.50 24.21
CA ARG A 571 5.76 -4.31 25.14
C ARG A 571 4.75 -3.26 24.68
N ARG A 572 5.21 -2.25 23.95
CA ARG A 572 4.40 -1.15 23.43
C ARG A 572 4.64 -0.98 21.95
N VAL A 573 3.57 -0.69 21.22
CA VAL A 573 3.59 -0.38 19.79
C VAL A 573 2.85 0.93 19.58
N VAL A 574 3.47 1.92 18.94
CA VAL A 574 2.77 3.12 18.47
C VAL A 574 2.46 2.94 16.99
N LEU A 575 1.17 2.88 16.67
CA LEU A 575 0.69 2.93 15.29
C LEU A 575 0.55 4.40 14.89
N VAL A 576 1.24 4.80 13.83
CA VAL A 576 1.16 6.15 13.25
C VAL A 576 0.35 6.04 11.97
N THR A 577 -0.89 6.51 11.96
CA THR A 577 -1.82 6.22 10.85
C THR A 577 -2.56 7.47 10.36
N GLU A 578 -2.56 7.66 9.04
CA GLU A 578 -3.28 8.77 8.41
C GLU A 578 -4.79 8.47 8.37
N MET A 579 -5.58 9.26 9.07
CA MET A 579 -7.00 9.01 9.27
C MET A 579 -7.92 9.54 8.17
N PHE A 580 -7.41 9.71 6.95
CA PHE A 580 -8.26 10.06 5.81
C PHE A 580 -9.12 8.88 5.33
N TYR A 581 -8.53 7.66 5.33
CA TYR A 581 -9.22 6.41 5.05
C TYR A 581 -9.27 5.60 6.34
N SER A 582 -10.44 5.05 6.69
CA SER A 582 -10.59 4.22 7.90
C SER A 582 -9.91 2.84 7.72
N ARG A 583 -8.59 2.76 7.88
CA ARG A 583 -7.84 1.50 7.82
C ARG A 583 -7.57 0.98 9.23
N PHE A 584 -8.33 -0.04 9.63
CA PHE A 584 -8.21 -0.64 10.97
C PHE A 584 -7.49 -2.00 10.96
N SER A 585 -7.06 -2.50 9.81
CA SER A 585 -6.44 -3.82 9.67
C SER A 585 -5.19 -4.03 10.55
N PRO A 586 -4.30 -3.04 10.79
CA PRO A 586 -3.15 -3.25 11.69
C PRO A 586 -3.61 -3.42 13.14
N ILE A 587 -4.59 -2.61 13.58
CA ILE A 587 -5.20 -2.70 14.91
C ILE A 587 -5.82 -4.09 15.10
N MET A 588 -6.61 -4.55 14.13
CA MET A 588 -7.23 -5.88 14.16
C MET A 588 -6.19 -6.99 14.24
N THR A 589 -5.11 -6.91 13.46
CA THR A 589 -4.05 -7.93 13.44
C THR A 589 -3.25 -7.97 14.74
N LEU A 590 -2.90 -6.81 15.29
CA LEU A 590 -2.20 -6.71 16.57
C LEU A 590 -3.07 -7.17 17.74
N SER A 591 -4.37 -6.86 17.71
CA SER A 591 -5.33 -7.27 18.72
C SER A 591 -5.83 -8.70 18.56
N LYS A 592 -5.51 -9.40 17.46
CA LYS A 592 -5.97 -10.78 17.25
C LYS A 592 -5.57 -11.64 18.46
N PRO A 593 -6.51 -12.29 19.14
CA PRO A 593 -6.15 -13.06 20.31
C PRO A 593 -5.21 -14.23 20.01
N THR A 594 -4.36 -14.57 20.96
CA THR A 594 -3.50 -15.76 20.87
C THR A 594 -4.36 -17.02 20.86
N THR A 595 -4.20 -17.84 19.83
CA THR A 595 -4.58 -19.26 19.80
C THR A 595 -3.30 -20.09 19.98
N ALA A 596 -3.39 -21.40 20.17
CA ALA A 596 -2.24 -22.27 20.48
C ALA A 596 -1.05 -22.23 19.48
N ASN A 597 -1.14 -21.51 18.35
CA ASN A 597 -0.03 -21.27 17.42
C ASN A 597 0.64 -19.90 17.63
N ASP A 598 1.93 -19.91 17.98
CA ASP A 598 3.09 -19.02 17.68
C ASP A 598 2.92 -17.55 17.26
N MET A 599 1.82 -16.88 17.59
CA MET A 599 1.58 -15.50 17.18
C MET A 599 1.93 -14.46 18.27
N GLY A 600 2.45 -14.90 19.41
CA GLY A 600 2.68 -14.05 20.60
C GLY A 600 1.40 -13.44 21.19
N TYR A 601 1.54 -12.77 22.34
CA TYR A 601 0.42 -12.10 23.02
C TYR A 601 -0.13 -10.90 22.23
N PRO A 602 -1.46 -10.63 22.29
CA PRO A 602 -2.07 -9.53 21.56
C PRO A 602 -1.67 -8.17 22.14
N PHE A 603 -1.82 -7.13 21.33
CA PHE A 603 -1.76 -5.74 21.78
C PHE A 603 -3.13 -5.08 21.69
N PHE A 604 -3.38 -4.11 22.56
CA PHE A 604 -4.68 -3.43 22.63
C PHE A 604 -4.52 -1.93 22.76
N PRO A 605 -5.39 -1.11 22.13
CA PRO A 605 -5.31 0.34 22.21
C PRO A 605 -5.35 0.82 23.66
N LEU A 606 -4.47 1.72 24.08
CA LEU A 606 -4.43 2.28 25.43
C LEU A 606 -4.68 3.78 25.45
N ARG A 607 -4.05 4.50 24.52
CA ARG A 607 -4.14 5.96 24.38
C ARG A 607 -4.01 6.36 22.91
N ALA A 608 -4.72 7.40 22.50
CA ALA A 608 -4.68 7.93 21.15
C ALA A 608 -4.40 9.45 21.17
N ILE A 609 -3.45 9.90 20.34
CA ILE A 609 -3.10 11.31 20.17
C ILE A 609 -3.36 11.71 18.71
N PRO A 610 -4.34 12.59 18.45
CA PRO A 610 -4.55 13.14 17.12
C PRO A 610 -3.70 14.37 16.86
N VAL A 611 -3.06 14.43 15.69
CA VAL A 611 -2.22 15.53 15.23
C VAL A 611 -2.74 16.06 13.90
N ASP A 612 -2.97 17.37 13.82
CA ASP A 612 -3.44 18.00 12.60
C ASP A 612 -2.30 18.17 11.57
N THR A 613 -2.18 17.18 10.67
CA THR A 613 -1.21 17.21 9.56
C THR A 613 -1.73 17.88 8.30
N LYS A 614 -3.02 18.20 8.23
CA LYS A 614 -3.64 18.89 7.09
C LYS A 614 -4.58 19.99 7.58
N PRO A 615 -4.03 21.12 8.07
CA PRO A 615 -4.82 22.32 8.34
C PRO A 615 -5.62 22.72 7.09
N ASN A 616 -6.88 23.14 7.30
CA ASN A 616 -7.86 23.39 6.24
C ASN A 616 -8.23 22.15 5.40
N GLY A 617 -7.71 20.95 5.70
CA GLY A 617 -8.09 19.69 5.05
C GLY A 617 -8.84 18.77 5.99
N LYS A 618 -9.44 17.68 5.47
CA LYS A 618 -10.11 16.64 6.28
C LYS A 618 -9.16 15.66 6.97
N GLY A 619 -7.96 15.46 6.43
CA GLY A 619 -7.01 14.49 6.97
C GLY A 619 -6.35 14.96 8.26
N TYR A 620 -5.85 13.98 9.01
CA TYR A 620 -5.03 14.15 10.21
C TYR A 620 -4.26 12.86 10.47
N MET A 621 -3.23 12.93 11.31
CA MET A 621 -2.50 11.75 11.77
C MET A 621 -3.01 11.33 13.14
N LEU A 622 -3.14 10.02 13.36
CA LEU A 622 -3.50 9.47 14.65
C LEU A 622 -2.37 8.57 15.15
N LEU A 623 -1.87 8.88 16.33
CA LEU A 623 -0.89 8.06 17.05
C LEU A 623 -1.66 7.18 18.04
N ILE A 624 -1.64 5.87 17.86
CA ILE A 624 -2.32 4.93 18.76
C ILE A 624 -1.27 4.12 19.51
N LEU A 625 -1.16 4.35 20.81
CA LEU A 625 -0.40 3.48 21.70
C LEU A 625 -1.18 2.19 21.93
N MET A 626 -0.58 1.09 21.54
CA MET A 626 -1.05 -0.27 21.75
C MET A 626 -0.13 -0.94 22.77
N GLU A 627 -0.70 -1.56 23.80
CA GLU A 627 0.07 -2.26 24.84
C GLU A 627 -0.22 -3.75 24.84
N ARG A 628 0.82 -4.56 25.08
CA ARG A 628 0.71 -6.02 25.13
C ARG A 628 -0.13 -6.46 26.32
N ILE A 629 -1.13 -7.30 26.08
CA ILE A 629 -1.99 -7.88 27.13
C ILE A 629 -1.52 -9.30 27.43
N GLY A 630 -1.18 -9.59 28.70
CA GLY A 630 -0.84 -10.94 29.17
C GLY A 630 -2.06 -11.86 29.29
N LEU A 631 -1.85 -13.19 29.31
CA LEU A 631 -2.95 -14.18 29.41
C LEU A 631 -3.80 -13.98 30.69
N PHE A 632 -3.16 -13.66 31.82
CA PHE A 632 -3.82 -13.50 33.13
C PHE A 632 -4.75 -12.29 33.22
N SER A 633 -4.56 -11.26 32.38
CA SER A 633 -5.49 -10.14 32.25
C SER A 633 -6.82 -10.50 31.59
N LEU A 634 -6.87 -11.61 30.83
CA LEU A 634 -8.07 -12.09 30.14
C LEU A 634 -8.82 -13.19 30.93
N LEU A 635 -8.16 -13.87 31.87
CA LEU A 635 -8.66 -15.07 32.56
C LEU A 635 -9.54 -14.80 33.79
N LYS A 636 -9.79 -13.55 34.20
CA LYS A 636 -10.72 -13.22 35.31
C LYS A 636 -12.19 -13.17 34.89
N THR A 637 -12.63 -14.11 34.06
CA THR A 637 -14.04 -14.43 33.86
C THR A 637 -14.34 -15.71 34.63
N PRO A 638 -15.09 -15.66 35.76
CA PRO A 638 -15.82 -16.86 36.17
C PRO A 638 -16.70 -17.23 34.97
N GLY A 639 -16.61 -18.47 34.50
CA GLY A 639 -17.54 -18.96 33.50
C GLY A 639 -18.99 -18.81 33.98
N PRO A 640 -19.99 -18.88 33.07
CA PRO A 640 -21.38 -18.97 33.49
C PRO A 640 -21.50 -20.14 34.49
N PRO A 641 -22.27 -19.99 35.58
CA PRO A 641 -22.40 -21.05 36.56
C PRO A 641 -22.88 -22.31 35.83
N HIS A 642 -22.07 -23.36 35.85
CA HIS A 642 -22.53 -24.69 35.48
C HIS A 642 -23.66 -25.03 36.43
N GLU A 643 -24.90 -25.08 35.91
CA GLU A 643 -26.02 -25.72 36.58
C GLU A 643 -25.66 -27.19 36.82
N LYS A 644 -25.10 -27.46 38.00
CA LYS A 644 -25.13 -28.82 38.55
C LYS A 644 -26.54 -29.04 39.04
N SER A 645 -27.33 -29.76 38.25
CA SER A 645 -28.55 -30.41 38.68
C SER A 645 -28.23 -31.34 39.84
N GLY A 646 -28.45 -30.86 41.06
CA GLY A 646 -28.27 -31.62 42.29
C GLY A 646 -29.32 -31.18 43.28
N LYS A 647 -30.44 -31.90 43.29
CA LYS A 647 -31.51 -31.78 44.28
C LYS A 647 -30.90 -31.80 45.69
N THR A 648 -31.16 -30.79 46.50
CA THR A 648 -31.37 -30.97 47.94
C THR A 648 -32.10 -29.78 48.55
N LYS A 649 -33.00 -30.13 49.46
CA LYS A 649 -34.11 -29.38 50.05
C LYS A 649 -33.73 -28.05 50.71
N GLU A 650 -34.67 -27.11 50.59
CA GLU A 650 -34.77 -25.88 51.36
C GLU A 650 -34.75 -26.15 52.88
N PHE A 651 -33.95 -25.34 53.60
CA PHE A 651 -34.17 -25.06 55.02
C PHE A 651 -33.98 -23.56 55.21
N TRP A 652 -35.05 -22.88 55.60
CA TRP A 652 -35.05 -21.48 56.00
C TRP A 652 -34.32 -21.34 57.35
N GLY A 653 -33.36 -20.41 57.41
CA GLY A 653 -32.63 -20.07 58.63
C GLY A 653 -32.11 -18.64 58.56
N SER A 654 -32.81 -17.74 59.25
CA SER A 654 -32.43 -16.36 59.50
C SER A 654 -31.11 -16.26 60.30
N GLY A 655 -30.22 -15.35 59.91
CA GLY A 655 -29.09 -14.96 60.74
C GLY A 655 -27.99 -14.22 59.98
N ARG A 656 -28.05 -12.89 59.97
CA ARG A 656 -26.93 -12.04 59.52
C ARG A 656 -25.79 -12.19 60.52
N ALA A 657 -24.74 -12.91 60.14
CA ALA A 657 -23.44 -12.87 60.80
C ALA A 657 -22.43 -12.26 59.81
N ALA A 658 -22.02 -11.03 60.11
CA ALA A 658 -20.91 -10.35 59.45
C ALA A 658 -19.61 -11.15 59.67
N SER A 659 -18.95 -11.56 58.59
CA SER A 659 -17.55 -11.98 58.67
C SER A 659 -16.81 -11.72 57.35
N ARG A 660 -15.73 -10.94 57.51
CA ARG A 660 -14.49 -10.92 56.72
C ARG A 660 -14.63 -10.80 55.19
N MET A 661 -14.74 -9.55 54.76
CA MET A 661 -14.41 -9.12 53.40
C MET A 661 -12.89 -9.16 53.20
N TRP A 662 -12.39 -10.26 52.65
CA TRP A 662 -11.03 -10.34 52.07
C TRP A 662 -10.98 -9.40 50.85
N ARG A 663 -10.21 -8.31 50.94
CA ARG A 663 -9.88 -7.42 49.82
C ARG A 663 -8.55 -7.85 49.21
N PRO A 664 -8.48 -8.20 47.91
CA PRO A 664 -7.21 -8.27 47.21
C PRO A 664 -7.22 -7.34 45.99
N TYR A 665 -7.18 -6.02 46.21
CA TYR A 665 -6.81 -5.02 45.18
C TYR A 665 -6.29 -3.73 45.84
N GLU A 666 -5.07 -3.79 46.39
CA GLU A 666 -4.31 -2.59 46.78
C GLU A 666 -2.94 -2.49 46.08
N VAL A 667 -2.59 -3.37 45.13
CA VAL A 667 -1.24 -3.39 44.52
C VAL A 667 -1.18 -2.76 43.11
N GLU A 668 -2.26 -2.14 42.60
CA GLU A 668 -2.24 -1.42 41.30
C GLU A 668 -2.54 0.08 41.41
N ALA A 669 -2.76 0.62 42.62
CA ALA A 669 -3.00 2.05 42.82
C ALA A 669 -1.73 2.84 43.21
N GLU A 670 -0.72 2.21 43.82
CA GLU A 670 0.48 2.92 44.29
C GLU A 670 1.49 3.29 43.19
N TYR A 671 1.44 2.67 42.01
CA TYR A 671 2.39 3.00 40.93
C TYR A 671 1.96 4.17 40.03
N THR A 672 0.71 4.62 40.11
CA THR A 672 0.20 5.71 39.26
C THR A 672 0.18 7.06 39.99
N GLU A 673 0.17 7.07 41.33
CA GLU A 673 0.25 8.31 42.13
C GLU A 673 1.70 8.77 42.41
N LEU A 674 2.67 7.86 42.36
CA LEU A 674 4.10 8.13 42.57
C LEU A 674 4.82 8.76 41.35
N LEU A 675 4.17 8.84 40.19
CA LEU A 675 4.69 9.51 38.98
C LEU A 675 4.12 10.92 38.75
N LEU A 676 3.15 11.35 39.58
CA LEU A 676 2.50 12.67 39.48
C LEU A 676 2.80 13.60 40.68
N ARG A 677 3.63 13.17 41.64
CA ARG A 677 4.15 14.00 42.74
C ARG A 677 5.66 13.91 42.83
N GLY A 678 6.33 14.51 41.84
CA GLY A 678 7.78 14.65 41.79
C GLY A 678 8.21 16.01 41.25
N THR A 679 7.44 17.06 41.50
CA THR A 679 7.84 18.45 41.27
C THR A 679 7.36 19.33 42.44
N GLY A 680 8.32 19.93 43.15
CA GLY A 680 8.14 20.82 44.31
C GLY A 680 8.75 20.19 45.58
N TYR A 681 9.84 20.66 46.18
CA TYR A 681 10.34 22.04 46.32
C TYR A 681 11.87 22.06 46.50
N THR A 682 12.58 22.91 45.75
CA THR A 682 13.12 24.22 46.16
C THR A 682 13.50 24.99 44.90
#